data_AF-A0AA36IPN4-F1
#
_entry.id   AF-A0AA36IPN4-F1
#
_cell.length_a   1.000
_cell.length_b   1.000
_cell.length_c   1.000
_cell.angle_alpha   90.00
_cell.angle_beta   90.00
_cell.angle_gamma   90.00
#
_symmetry.space_group_name_H-M   'P 1'
#
loop_
_entity.id
_entity.type
_entity.pdbx_description
1 polymer ?
#
loop_
_entity_poly.entity_id
_entity_poly.type
_entity_poly.pdbx_seq_one_letter_code
_entity_poly.pdbx_strand_id
1 'polypeptide(L)'
;MTSAAAIAIGLSAYSVPAWADNTLDVAIIGEADTLDPMLSTKDVVSIVTQHFVETLYTFDANWNVAPLLAVDLPEISDDGRTYRIALRQGITFHDGSSMDSADVVASLQRWTEMASRGKAVADRIEAIEAIDANTVEIRMTEPYSPLLSLLAFSNSAAAIYPEEVLGEALSAIVGTGPYKIIEHVPDQYLQLGRFEGYQARDEEPNGPAGGRLQLADEIRFIPVPDPNTRVEGLLSGQYDFADGLPAESYARIDESDAAEPVLLRPFGWPIFAINHKDGLLTDLNVRKALQAALPHDDMMFAAFGDDNFFIVDAPMYPEGWTWRNDAGTELYNQNDQARAAELLDAAGYEGTPLRILTSRQYEFHFKMAEVAKMALEAAGFAVQMDVVDWATLGQRRNDPALWDIYITHSPFLPEPALTSLYSATSRLGWAEPDKEATLAAFTTATDQAEREALFADLQKAVFEDVGFIKIGGFNALQGQRAGMTGVNPSPWRPAAGLDGPQLTECDAVTRYIVQRMVGMLVVVLLVLTIAFVIVRLAPGDPAALMLGPEATPAEAAELRERLGLNEPIPIQYLSFVGNALRGDLGTSIFFNQPVTRVLLARAEPTVYLALFSLIIALIIAVPIGIYAAYRRGSWLDQTAISTAMLAASVPSFWTGLMFQRYLATELGWFPAAGYGGPDADFWVRMGHLVLPSIVLGIVNSALILRFTRASMLDVLGEDYVRTARSKGMTEWRVVLRHALKNAAIPIITVIGLTFALLVSGAVVTERVFNIPGMGNLVVSAVLRRDYPVIQGTLIVVATLYVFINLLTDLLYLLVDKRVRY
;
A
#
# COMPACT_ATOMS: atom_id res chain seq x y z
N MET A 1 42.51 -56.63 21.57
CA MET A 1 41.49 -56.99 22.58
C MET A 1 41.22 -55.72 23.34
N THR A 2 40.15 -54.96 23.10
CA THR A 2 38.74 -55.26 23.39
C THR A 2 37.80 -54.27 22.68
N SER A 3 36.52 -54.65 22.61
CA SER A 3 35.40 -54.16 21.80
C SER A 3 34.81 -52.76 22.07
N ALA A 4 34.01 -52.28 21.08
CA ALA A 4 32.77 -51.46 21.12
C ALA A 4 32.85 -50.03 21.72
N ALA A 5 32.19 -49.00 21.21
CA ALA A 5 30.84 -48.95 20.62
C ALA A 5 30.69 -47.87 19.54
N ALA A 6 29.92 -48.19 18.50
CA ALA A 6 29.39 -47.24 17.54
C ALA A 6 28.13 -46.57 18.11
N ILE A 7 28.10 -45.24 18.16
CA ILE A 7 26.88 -44.46 18.39
C ILE A 7 26.34 -44.12 17.00
N ALA A 8 25.34 -44.88 16.56
CA ALA A 8 24.52 -44.51 15.41
C ALA A 8 23.56 -43.41 15.85
N ILE A 9 23.82 -42.17 15.43
CA ILE A 9 22.81 -41.11 15.46
C ILE A 9 21.87 -41.42 14.30
N GLY A 10 20.73 -42.03 14.61
CA GLY A 10 19.64 -42.17 13.66
C GLY A 10 19.16 -40.78 13.26
N LEU A 11 19.46 -40.37 12.02
CA LEU A 11 18.66 -39.37 11.32
C LEU A 11 17.28 -40.00 11.11
N SER A 12 16.37 -39.75 12.04
CA SER A 12 14.95 -39.88 11.77
C SER A 12 14.67 -38.98 10.58
N ALA A 13 14.43 -39.60 9.42
CA ALA A 13 13.80 -38.93 8.31
C ALA A 13 12.49 -38.35 8.85
N TYR A 14 12.42 -37.03 8.98
CA TYR A 14 11.13 -36.36 9.07
C TYR A 14 10.45 -36.63 7.73
N SER A 15 9.63 -37.69 7.71
CA SER A 15 8.60 -37.83 6.71
C SER A 15 7.71 -36.60 6.85
N VAL A 16 7.78 -35.68 5.89
CA VAL A 16 6.69 -34.71 5.71
C VAL A 16 5.45 -35.57 5.53
N PRO A 17 4.44 -35.51 6.43
CA PRO A 17 3.23 -36.28 6.24
C PRO A 17 2.66 -35.95 4.87
N ALA A 18 2.23 -36.98 4.14
CA ALA A 18 1.52 -36.74 2.89
C ALA A 18 0.25 -35.94 3.20
N TRP A 19 0.03 -34.86 2.46
CA TRP A 19 -1.16 -34.03 2.61
C TRP A 19 -2.41 -34.83 2.21
N ALA A 20 -3.58 -34.38 2.67
CA ALA A 20 -4.84 -34.92 2.20
C ALA A 20 -5.00 -34.71 0.68
N ASP A 21 -5.75 -35.59 0.02
CA ASP A 21 -5.96 -35.52 -1.43
C ASP A 21 -6.79 -34.28 -1.85
N ASN A 22 -7.52 -33.65 -0.92
CA ASN A 22 -8.38 -32.48 -1.14
C ASN A 22 -8.03 -31.29 -0.20
N THR A 23 -6.76 -30.88 -0.22
CA THR A 23 -6.27 -29.67 0.46
C THR A 23 -6.49 -28.43 -0.40
N LEU A 24 -6.93 -27.32 0.21
CA LEU A 24 -7.06 -26.01 -0.42
C LEU A 24 -5.87 -25.10 -0.04
N ASP A 25 -5.11 -24.64 -1.02
CA ASP A 25 -4.00 -23.70 -0.82
C ASP A 25 -4.43 -22.25 -1.03
N VAL A 26 -4.38 -21.46 0.04
CA VAL A 26 -4.87 -20.08 0.09
C VAL A 26 -3.73 -19.11 0.36
N ALA A 27 -3.33 -18.33 -0.64
CA ALA A 27 -2.33 -17.28 -0.50
C ALA A 27 -2.94 -16.01 0.08
N ILE A 28 -2.45 -15.58 1.24
CA ILE A 28 -2.92 -14.38 1.96
C ILE A 28 -1.82 -13.32 2.01
N ILE A 29 -2.24 -12.06 2.22
CA ILE A 29 -1.38 -10.87 2.17
C ILE A 29 -0.23 -10.86 3.19
N GLY A 30 -0.28 -11.73 4.20
CA GLY A 30 0.72 -11.83 5.26
C GLY A 30 0.23 -12.74 6.38
N GLU A 31 1.07 -12.93 7.39
CA GLU A 31 0.72 -13.76 8.54
C GLU A 31 -0.20 -13.00 9.51
N ALA A 32 -1.18 -13.71 10.07
CA ALA A 32 -1.99 -13.20 11.17
C ALA A 32 -1.11 -13.04 12.42
N ASP A 33 -1.07 -11.83 12.99
CA ASP A 33 -0.23 -11.52 14.15
C ASP A 33 -0.74 -12.12 15.46
N THR A 34 -1.99 -12.57 15.46
CA THR A 34 -2.63 -13.34 16.53
C THR A 34 -3.67 -14.27 15.94
N LEU A 35 -3.91 -15.39 16.61
CA LEU A 35 -5.01 -16.32 16.31
C LEU A 35 -6.19 -16.16 17.28
N ASP A 36 -6.14 -15.17 18.18
CA ASP A 36 -7.28 -14.74 19.00
C ASP A 36 -7.99 -13.53 18.33
N PRO A 37 -9.14 -13.75 17.64
CA PRO A 37 -9.91 -12.68 17.01
C PRO A 37 -10.47 -11.63 17.98
N MET A 38 -10.47 -11.85 19.30
CA MET A 38 -10.87 -10.81 20.26
C MET A 38 -9.89 -9.62 20.25
N LEU A 39 -8.60 -9.90 20.02
CA LEU A 39 -7.49 -8.95 20.22
C LEU A 39 -7.13 -8.13 18.98
N SER A 40 -7.69 -8.44 17.81
CA SER A 40 -7.31 -7.79 16.55
C SER A 40 -8.52 -7.27 15.78
N THR A 41 -8.29 -6.15 15.09
CA THR A 41 -9.21 -5.58 14.11
C THR A 41 -8.72 -5.75 12.67
N LYS A 42 -7.65 -6.52 12.45
CA LYS A 42 -7.07 -6.73 11.12
C LYS A 42 -7.84 -7.79 10.35
N ASP A 43 -8.09 -7.53 9.06
CA ASP A 43 -8.85 -8.42 8.17
C ASP A 43 -8.25 -9.82 8.08
N VAL A 44 -6.91 -9.92 7.96
CA VAL A 44 -6.21 -11.21 7.86
C VAL A 44 -6.47 -12.13 9.06
N VAL A 45 -6.66 -11.57 10.26
CA VAL A 45 -7.00 -12.35 11.46
C VAL A 45 -8.40 -12.92 11.29
N SER A 46 -9.39 -12.07 10.98
CA SER A 46 -10.78 -12.48 10.78
C SER A 46 -10.96 -13.49 9.64
N ILE A 47 -10.27 -13.30 8.52
CA ILE A 47 -10.29 -14.19 7.35
C ILE A 47 -9.88 -15.62 7.76
N VAL A 48 -8.86 -15.73 8.60
CA VAL A 48 -8.31 -17.01 9.04
C VAL A 48 -9.14 -17.61 10.17
N THR A 49 -9.40 -16.85 11.24
CA THR A 49 -9.96 -17.38 12.50
C THR A 49 -11.41 -17.82 12.39
N GLN A 50 -12.20 -17.26 11.46
CA GLN A 50 -13.60 -17.64 11.25
C GLN A 50 -13.79 -19.13 10.86
N HIS A 51 -12.73 -19.81 10.45
CA HIS A 51 -12.78 -21.24 10.10
C HIS A 51 -12.73 -22.16 11.33
N PHE A 52 -12.23 -21.68 12.46
CA PHE A 52 -12.02 -22.49 13.66
C PHE A 52 -12.63 -21.88 14.93
N VAL A 53 -13.01 -20.61 14.94
CA VAL A 53 -13.71 -19.94 16.04
C VAL A 53 -15.08 -19.47 15.55
N GLU A 54 -16.11 -19.65 16.38
CA GLU A 54 -17.47 -19.18 16.11
C GLU A 54 -17.97 -18.24 17.21
N THR A 55 -19.00 -17.47 16.84
CA THR A 55 -19.72 -16.49 17.65
C THR A 55 -21.16 -16.98 17.87
N LEU A 56 -21.92 -16.34 18.76
CA LEU A 56 -23.33 -16.69 18.98
C LEU A 56 -24.19 -16.44 17.73
N TYR A 57 -23.91 -15.34 17.06
CA TYR A 57 -24.58 -14.90 15.84
C TYR A 57 -23.56 -14.72 14.72
N THR A 58 -24.04 -14.61 13.49
CA THR A 58 -23.27 -14.21 12.33
C THR A 58 -24.19 -13.41 11.41
N PHE A 59 -23.81 -13.23 10.15
CA PHE A 59 -24.65 -12.55 9.17
C PHE A 59 -25.03 -13.52 8.05
N ASP A 60 -26.26 -13.36 7.55
CA ASP A 60 -26.70 -14.07 6.35
C ASP A 60 -26.15 -13.42 5.06
N ALA A 61 -26.45 -13.98 3.89
CA ALA A 61 -25.99 -13.42 2.61
C ALA A 61 -26.60 -12.05 2.25
N ASN A 62 -27.52 -11.53 3.06
CA ASN A 62 -28.11 -10.20 2.94
C ASN A 62 -27.69 -9.28 4.09
N TRP A 63 -26.74 -9.69 4.94
CA TRP A 63 -26.26 -8.95 6.11
C TRP A 63 -27.27 -8.73 7.23
N ASN A 64 -28.33 -9.53 7.28
CA ASN A 64 -29.14 -9.60 8.49
C ASN A 64 -28.40 -10.43 9.53
N VAL A 65 -28.51 -10.04 10.80
CA VAL A 65 -28.00 -10.88 11.89
C VAL A 65 -28.76 -12.20 11.89
N ALA A 66 -28.02 -13.30 11.94
CA ALA A 66 -28.53 -14.66 11.89
C ALA A 66 -27.90 -15.52 13.00
N PRO A 67 -28.62 -16.51 13.54
CA PRO A 67 -28.09 -17.41 14.56
C PRO A 67 -26.95 -18.30 14.03
N LEU A 68 -25.94 -18.53 14.86
CA LEU A 68 -24.84 -19.47 14.58
C LEU A 68 -24.75 -20.54 15.68
N LEU A 69 -24.16 -20.20 16.84
CA LEU A 69 -24.18 -21.04 18.04
C LEU A 69 -25.45 -20.84 18.88
N ALA A 70 -26.13 -19.70 18.73
CA ALA A 70 -27.49 -19.52 19.24
C ALA A 70 -28.49 -20.37 18.44
N VAL A 71 -29.60 -20.77 19.07
CA VAL A 71 -30.69 -21.49 18.39
C VAL A 71 -31.36 -20.57 17.37
N ASP A 72 -31.81 -19.41 17.86
CA ASP A 72 -32.53 -18.36 17.12
C ASP A 72 -32.02 -16.96 17.55
N LEU A 73 -32.58 -15.90 16.96
CA LEU A 73 -32.45 -14.54 17.51
C LEU A 73 -32.99 -14.48 18.95
N PRO A 74 -32.46 -13.60 19.81
CA PRO A 74 -32.83 -13.60 21.21
C PRO A 74 -34.27 -13.15 21.43
N GLU A 75 -34.88 -13.65 22.51
CA GLU A 75 -36.07 -13.02 23.07
C GLU A 75 -35.63 -11.72 23.75
N ILE A 76 -36.09 -10.59 23.21
CA ILE A 76 -35.81 -9.25 23.74
C ILE A 76 -37.02 -8.79 24.55
N SER A 77 -36.80 -8.32 25.78
CA SER A 77 -37.87 -7.77 26.63
C SER A 77 -38.54 -6.54 26.00
N ASP A 78 -39.79 -6.26 26.38
CA ASP A 78 -40.57 -5.12 25.87
C ASP A 78 -39.85 -3.77 26.06
N ASP A 79 -39.02 -3.64 27.09
CA ASP A 79 -38.22 -2.44 27.36
C ASP A 79 -36.89 -2.40 26.60
N GLY A 80 -36.56 -3.41 25.79
CA GLY A 80 -35.36 -3.48 24.94
C GLY A 80 -34.05 -3.75 25.69
N ARG A 81 -34.10 -4.06 26.99
CA ARG A 81 -32.91 -4.14 27.85
C ARG A 81 -32.42 -5.55 28.14
N THR A 82 -33.27 -6.56 28.04
CA THR A 82 -32.92 -7.94 28.37
C THR A 82 -32.92 -8.79 27.11
N TYR A 83 -31.82 -9.47 26.85
CA TYR A 83 -31.63 -10.36 25.69
C TYR A 83 -31.45 -11.78 26.21
N ARG A 84 -32.42 -12.66 25.95
CA ARG A 84 -32.34 -14.08 26.31
C ARG A 84 -31.96 -14.90 25.09
N ILE A 85 -30.78 -15.51 25.17
CA ILE A 85 -30.15 -16.25 24.08
C ILE A 85 -30.18 -17.74 24.42
N ALA A 86 -30.98 -18.49 23.67
CA ALA A 86 -30.97 -19.95 23.73
C ALA A 86 -29.77 -20.50 22.94
N LEU A 87 -29.05 -21.46 23.52
CA LEU A 87 -27.84 -22.06 22.95
C LEU A 87 -28.12 -23.41 22.29
N ARG A 88 -27.46 -23.67 21.16
CA ARG A 88 -27.51 -24.99 20.52
C ARG A 88 -26.94 -26.06 21.42
N GLN A 89 -27.59 -27.21 21.41
CA GLN A 89 -27.24 -28.36 22.25
C GLN A 89 -26.29 -29.30 21.53
N GLY A 90 -25.46 -30.00 22.31
CA GLY A 90 -24.55 -31.03 21.80
C GLY A 90 -23.28 -30.49 21.16
N ILE A 91 -23.12 -29.17 21.04
CA ILE A 91 -21.91 -28.55 20.46
C ILE A 91 -20.68 -28.92 21.29
N THR A 92 -19.62 -29.33 20.60
CA THR A 92 -18.33 -29.64 21.21
C THR A 92 -17.25 -28.72 20.68
N PHE A 93 -16.32 -28.36 21.55
CA PHE A 93 -15.08 -27.70 21.17
C PHE A 93 -14.09 -28.68 20.52
N HIS A 94 -13.04 -28.14 19.89
CA HIS A 94 -12.02 -28.93 19.18
C HIS A 94 -11.26 -29.94 20.04
N ASP A 95 -11.22 -29.73 21.37
CA ASP A 95 -10.62 -30.65 22.34
C ASP A 95 -11.58 -31.74 22.84
N GLY A 96 -12.84 -31.70 22.41
CA GLY A 96 -13.90 -32.65 22.78
C GLY A 96 -14.70 -32.27 24.03
N SER A 97 -14.38 -31.16 24.70
CA SER A 97 -15.23 -30.60 25.75
C SER A 97 -16.56 -30.12 25.16
N SER A 98 -17.63 -30.16 25.96
CA SER A 98 -18.96 -29.70 25.54
C SER A 98 -19.11 -28.22 25.84
N MET A 99 -19.72 -27.46 24.92
CA MET A 99 -20.06 -26.06 25.14
C MET A 99 -21.34 -25.93 25.96
N ASP A 100 -21.32 -25.09 26.99
CA ASP A 100 -22.52 -24.68 27.73
C ASP A 100 -22.58 -23.16 27.95
N SER A 101 -23.58 -22.71 28.72
CA SER A 101 -23.76 -21.28 29.02
C SER A 101 -22.66 -20.67 29.88
N ALA A 102 -21.93 -21.45 30.69
CA ALA A 102 -20.83 -20.93 31.50
C ALA A 102 -19.67 -20.51 30.59
N ASP A 103 -19.33 -21.32 29.59
CA ASP A 103 -18.32 -21.00 28.57
C ASP A 103 -18.67 -19.71 27.81
N VAL A 104 -19.94 -19.58 27.42
CA VAL A 104 -20.44 -18.40 26.70
C VAL A 104 -20.37 -17.16 27.59
N VAL A 105 -20.84 -17.23 28.84
CA VAL A 105 -20.80 -16.11 29.78
C VAL A 105 -19.36 -15.65 30.01
N ALA A 106 -18.45 -16.59 30.31
CA ALA A 106 -17.05 -16.28 30.55
C ALA A 106 -16.37 -15.66 29.30
N SER A 107 -16.67 -16.20 28.12
CA SER A 107 -16.19 -15.66 26.84
C SER A 107 -16.67 -14.24 26.57
N LEU A 108 -17.96 -13.96 26.80
CA LEU A 108 -18.53 -12.62 26.59
C LEU A 108 -18.04 -11.62 27.63
N GLN A 109 -17.85 -12.03 28.89
CA GLN A 109 -17.22 -11.19 29.91
C GLN A 109 -15.79 -10.82 29.50
N ARG A 110 -14.97 -11.80 29.09
CA ARG A 110 -13.64 -11.53 28.54
C ARG A 110 -13.68 -10.61 27.33
N TRP A 111 -14.65 -10.80 26.43
CA TRP A 111 -14.81 -9.93 25.27
C TRP A 111 -15.02 -8.47 25.67
N THR A 112 -15.85 -8.19 26.69
CA THR A 112 -16.04 -6.82 27.19
C THR A 112 -14.78 -6.20 27.80
N GLU A 113 -13.88 -7.02 28.36
CA GLU A 113 -12.64 -6.58 29.00
C GLU A 113 -11.45 -6.45 28.04
N MET A 114 -11.41 -7.24 26.98
CA MET A 114 -10.23 -7.39 26.12
C MET A 114 -10.44 -6.77 24.74
N ALA A 115 -11.58 -7.07 24.10
CA ALA A 115 -11.85 -6.70 22.73
C ALA A 115 -12.24 -5.22 22.61
N SER A 116 -11.70 -4.53 21.60
CA SER A 116 -12.02 -3.12 21.36
C SER A 116 -13.52 -2.86 21.15
N ARG A 117 -14.23 -3.79 20.50
CA ARG A 117 -15.68 -3.70 20.30
C ARG A 117 -16.48 -4.03 21.55
N GLY A 118 -16.03 -5.00 22.35
CA GLY A 118 -16.65 -5.32 23.64
C GLY A 118 -16.52 -4.15 24.63
N LYS A 119 -15.33 -3.55 24.72
CA LYS A 119 -15.08 -2.34 25.53
C LYS A 119 -16.00 -1.17 25.17
N ALA A 120 -16.35 -1.04 23.89
CA ALA A 120 -17.20 0.06 23.41
C ALA A 120 -18.65 -0.04 23.92
N VAL A 121 -19.10 -1.23 24.34
CA VAL A 121 -20.46 -1.46 24.86
C VAL A 121 -20.47 -1.86 26.34
N ALA A 122 -19.31 -2.12 26.96
CA ALA A 122 -19.19 -2.60 28.33
C ALA A 122 -19.95 -1.73 29.35
N ASP A 123 -19.85 -0.40 29.27
CA ASP A 123 -20.54 0.52 30.18
C ASP A 123 -22.07 0.51 30.05
N ARG A 124 -22.60 -0.10 28.98
CA ARG A 124 -24.03 -0.28 28.74
C ARG A 124 -24.54 -1.65 29.15
N ILE A 125 -23.66 -2.58 29.53
CA ILE A 125 -24.02 -3.93 29.97
C ILE A 125 -24.09 -3.93 31.50
N GLU A 126 -25.27 -4.20 32.05
CA GLU A 126 -25.49 -4.38 33.49
C GLU A 126 -24.98 -5.75 33.96
N ALA A 127 -25.31 -6.81 33.22
CA ALA A 127 -24.93 -8.18 33.57
C ALA A 127 -24.93 -9.11 32.36
N ILE A 128 -24.08 -10.15 32.43
CA ILE A 128 -24.06 -11.30 31.51
C ILE A 128 -24.10 -12.55 32.40
N GLU A 129 -25.17 -13.33 32.32
CA GLU A 129 -25.45 -14.43 33.25
C GLU A 129 -25.96 -15.69 32.55
N ALA A 130 -25.63 -16.85 33.11
CA ALA A 130 -26.23 -18.12 32.74
C ALA A 130 -27.52 -18.31 33.55
N ILE A 131 -28.67 -18.41 32.87
CA ILE A 131 -29.96 -18.69 33.51
C ILE A 131 -30.10 -20.19 33.81
N ASP A 132 -29.62 -21.00 32.88
CA ASP A 132 -29.47 -22.45 32.99
C ASP A 132 -28.31 -22.88 32.07
N ALA A 133 -28.04 -24.18 31.95
CA ALA A 133 -26.93 -24.71 31.13
C ALA A 133 -26.98 -24.30 29.65
N ASN A 134 -28.13 -23.84 29.15
CA ASN A 134 -28.42 -23.69 27.73
C ASN A 134 -28.93 -22.29 27.38
N THR A 135 -28.98 -21.37 28.35
CA THR A 135 -29.58 -20.06 28.17
C THR A 135 -28.70 -19.00 28.83
N VAL A 136 -28.32 -18.00 28.04
CA VAL A 136 -27.57 -16.83 28.49
C VAL A 136 -28.48 -15.60 28.46
N GLU A 137 -28.42 -14.78 29.50
CA GLU A 137 -29.10 -13.50 29.57
C GLU A 137 -28.08 -12.36 29.59
N ILE A 138 -28.25 -11.39 28.68
CA ILE A 138 -27.52 -10.12 28.73
C ILE A 138 -28.52 -9.04 29.12
N ARG A 139 -28.25 -8.34 30.23
CA ARG A 139 -29.03 -7.19 30.69
C ARG A 139 -28.27 -5.92 30.40
N MET A 140 -28.94 -4.96 29.76
CA MET A 140 -28.44 -3.66 29.38
C MET A 140 -28.97 -2.58 30.32
N THR A 141 -28.18 -1.55 30.58
CA THR A 141 -28.63 -0.39 31.37
C THR A 141 -29.67 0.47 30.63
N GLU A 142 -29.67 0.39 29.30
CA GLU A 142 -30.60 1.05 28.38
C GLU A 142 -30.75 0.22 27.08
N PRO A 143 -31.79 0.46 26.26
CA PRO A 143 -31.92 -0.21 24.96
C PRO A 143 -30.70 0.04 24.08
N TYR A 144 -30.16 -1.00 23.45
CA TYR A 144 -29.00 -0.87 22.56
C TYR A 144 -29.11 -1.80 21.35
N SER A 145 -29.65 -1.23 20.29
CA SER A 145 -30.01 -1.89 19.04
C SER A 145 -28.83 -2.56 18.28
N PRO A 146 -27.59 -2.02 18.31
CA PRO A 146 -26.45 -2.64 17.63
C PRO A 146 -25.85 -3.88 18.31
N LEU A 147 -26.33 -4.30 19.49
CA LEU A 147 -25.73 -5.37 20.28
C LEU A 147 -25.57 -6.67 19.47
N LEU A 148 -26.61 -7.08 18.75
CA LEU A 148 -26.59 -8.33 17.99
C LEU A 148 -25.58 -8.29 16.84
N SER A 149 -25.45 -7.14 16.17
CA SER A 149 -24.43 -6.92 15.13
C SER A 149 -23.01 -6.99 15.70
N LEU A 150 -22.78 -6.48 16.93
CA LEU A 150 -21.48 -6.63 17.62
C LEU A 150 -21.17 -8.08 17.96
N LEU A 151 -22.16 -8.84 18.45
CA LEU A 151 -22.02 -10.25 18.77
C LEU A 151 -21.84 -11.12 17.50
N ALA A 152 -22.29 -10.64 16.35
CA ALA A 152 -22.19 -11.33 15.06
C ALA A 152 -20.86 -11.07 14.31
N PHE A 153 -20.17 -9.97 14.61
CA PHE A 153 -19.04 -9.52 13.82
C PHE A 153 -17.76 -10.32 14.12
N SER A 154 -17.06 -10.77 13.06
CA SER A 154 -15.88 -11.66 13.15
C SER A 154 -14.56 -10.95 13.44
N ASN A 155 -14.60 -9.66 13.78
CA ASN A 155 -13.44 -8.79 13.97
C ASN A 155 -13.53 -8.09 15.32
N SER A 156 -12.48 -8.17 16.15
CA SER A 156 -12.60 -7.93 17.59
C SER A 156 -13.80 -8.72 18.17
N ALA A 157 -13.88 -9.99 17.75
CA ALA A 157 -15.09 -10.81 17.75
C ALA A 157 -15.52 -11.22 19.16
N ALA A 158 -16.83 -11.40 19.37
CA ALA A 158 -17.39 -12.05 20.56
C ALA A 158 -17.27 -13.59 20.47
N ALA A 159 -16.05 -14.05 20.27
CA ALA A 159 -15.69 -15.46 20.06
C ALA A 159 -16.01 -16.33 21.29
N ILE A 160 -16.47 -17.56 21.08
CA ILE A 160 -16.77 -18.51 22.16
C ILE A 160 -15.63 -19.52 22.30
N TYR A 161 -15.13 -19.66 23.54
CA TYR A 161 -14.06 -20.58 23.94
C TYR A 161 -14.46 -21.34 25.21
N PRO A 162 -13.81 -22.48 25.51
CA PRO A 162 -13.95 -23.13 26.81
C PRO A 162 -13.49 -22.21 27.95
N GLU A 163 -14.21 -22.18 29.07
CA GLU A 163 -13.84 -21.36 30.24
C GLU A 163 -12.39 -21.62 30.70
N GLU A 164 -11.96 -22.89 30.66
CA GLU A 164 -10.65 -23.33 31.14
C GLU A 164 -9.46 -22.73 30.38
N VAL A 165 -9.66 -22.25 29.14
CA VAL A 165 -8.59 -21.66 28.32
C VAL A 165 -8.55 -20.14 28.40
N LEU A 166 -9.53 -19.51 29.04
CA LEU A 166 -9.65 -18.06 29.13
C LEU A 166 -8.63 -17.45 30.10
N GLY A 167 -8.18 -16.25 29.76
CA GLY A 167 -7.23 -15.44 30.52
C GLY A 167 -6.87 -14.17 29.75
N GLU A 168 -5.90 -13.38 30.23
CA GLU A 168 -5.41 -12.21 29.47
C GLU A 168 -4.93 -12.64 28.07
N ALA A 169 -4.17 -13.73 28.01
CA ALA A 169 -3.92 -14.50 26.79
C ALA A 169 -4.58 -15.88 26.90
N LEU A 170 -5.06 -16.42 25.79
CA LEU A 170 -5.58 -17.79 25.74
C LEU A 170 -4.46 -18.80 26.00
N SER A 171 -4.73 -19.80 26.84
CA SER A 171 -3.76 -20.88 27.10
C SER A 171 -3.64 -21.87 25.94
N ALA A 172 -4.70 -21.98 25.14
CA ALA A 172 -4.77 -22.73 23.89
C ALA A 172 -5.83 -22.12 22.96
N ILE A 173 -5.68 -22.31 21.64
CA ILE A 173 -6.68 -21.90 20.65
C ILE A 173 -7.62 -23.09 20.42
N VAL A 174 -8.79 -23.07 21.05
CA VAL A 174 -9.78 -24.15 21.03
C VAL A 174 -11.16 -23.56 20.75
N GLY A 175 -11.68 -23.72 19.53
CA GLY A 175 -12.98 -23.18 19.14
C GLY A 175 -14.01 -24.27 18.82
N THR A 176 -15.12 -23.89 18.21
CA THR A 176 -16.21 -24.78 17.79
C THR A 176 -16.33 -24.91 16.27
N GLY A 177 -15.49 -24.17 15.50
CA GLY A 177 -15.66 -24.03 14.06
C GLY A 177 -15.42 -25.32 13.26
N PRO A 178 -15.76 -25.31 11.96
CA PRO A 178 -15.67 -26.47 11.07
C PRO A 178 -14.26 -27.00 10.87
N TYR A 179 -13.23 -26.19 11.07
CA TYR A 179 -11.85 -26.65 10.99
C TYR A 179 -11.15 -26.43 12.34
N LYS A 180 -10.08 -27.17 12.58
CA LYS A 180 -9.19 -27.01 13.72
C LYS A 180 -7.75 -26.87 13.24
N ILE A 181 -6.93 -26.21 14.04
CA ILE A 181 -5.50 -26.04 13.72
C ILE A 181 -4.82 -27.41 13.83
N ILE A 182 -4.15 -27.84 12.76
CA ILE A 182 -3.27 -29.01 12.75
C ILE A 182 -1.85 -28.56 13.09
N GLU A 183 -1.36 -27.56 12.37
CA GLU A 183 0.01 -27.10 12.45
C GLU A 183 0.08 -25.61 12.10
N HIS A 184 0.95 -24.88 12.79
CA HIS A 184 1.29 -23.51 12.44
C HIS A 184 2.81 -23.42 12.34
N VAL A 185 3.30 -23.20 11.13
CA VAL A 185 4.72 -22.94 10.85
C VAL A 185 4.86 -21.46 10.50
N PRO A 186 5.41 -20.63 11.41
CA PRO A 186 5.55 -19.20 11.19
C PRO A 186 6.26 -18.86 9.87
N ASP A 187 5.80 -17.79 9.22
CA ASP A 187 6.23 -17.31 7.90
C ASP A 187 6.09 -18.33 6.75
N GLN A 188 5.44 -19.47 6.95
CA GLN A 188 5.30 -20.52 5.94
C GLN A 188 3.86 -20.93 5.69
N TYR A 189 3.15 -21.40 6.72
CA TYR A 189 1.74 -21.72 6.60
C TYR A 189 1.05 -21.91 7.95
N LEU A 190 -0.26 -21.68 7.95
CA LEU A 190 -1.20 -22.20 8.94
C LEU A 190 -2.05 -23.28 8.27
N GLN A 191 -1.98 -24.50 8.78
CA GLN A 191 -2.73 -25.65 8.28
C GLN A 191 -3.92 -25.93 9.20
N LEU A 192 -5.10 -25.96 8.60
CA LEU A 192 -6.34 -26.34 9.23
C LEU A 192 -6.83 -27.67 8.68
N GLY A 193 -7.34 -28.54 9.54
CA GLY A 193 -7.97 -29.80 9.16
C GLY A 193 -9.42 -29.85 9.60
N ARG A 194 -10.23 -30.68 8.93
CA ARG A 194 -11.61 -30.90 9.34
C ARG A 194 -11.71 -31.27 10.82
N PHE A 195 -12.68 -30.65 11.49
CA PHE A 195 -13.11 -31.10 12.80
C PHE A 195 -14.26 -32.10 12.66
N GLU A 196 -13.97 -33.39 12.86
CA GLU A 196 -14.98 -34.47 12.76
C GLU A 196 -16.15 -34.33 13.74
N GLY A 197 -15.95 -33.60 14.85
CA GLY A 197 -17.00 -33.31 15.82
C GLY A 197 -17.87 -32.10 15.45
N TYR A 198 -17.65 -31.47 14.29
CA TYR A 198 -18.38 -30.27 13.89
C TYR A 198 -19.86 -30.55 13.70
N GLN A 199 -20.70 -29.70 14.28
CA GLN A 199 -22.15 -29.79 14.16
C GLN A 199 -22.65 -28.58 13.39
N ALA A 200 -22.70 -28.73 12.06
CA ALA A 200 -23.32 -27.76 11.18
C ALA A 200 -24.80 -27.56 11.56
N ARG A 201 -25.36 -26.40 11.20
CA ARG A 201 -26.80 -26.23 11.26
C ARG A 201 -27.48 -26.94 10.09
N ASP A 202 -28.76 -27.27 10.24
CA ASP A 202 -29.54 -28.02 9.25
C ASP A 202 -30.08 -27.14 8.11
N GLU A 203 -30.08 -25.81 8.26
CA GLU A 203 -30.52 -24.91 7.20
C GLU A 203 -29.53 -24.89 6.02
N GLU A 204 -30.01 -24.56 4.82
CA GLU A 204 -29.15 -24.38 3.66
C GLU A 204 -28.09 -23.28 3.90
N PRO A 205 -26.88 -23.39 3.33
CA PRO A 205 -25.86 -22.36 3.45
C PRO A 205 -26.38 -21.00 2.95
N ASN A 206 -26.22 -19.96 3.76
CA ASN A 206 -26.66 -18.60 3.43
C ASN A 206 -25.59 -17.58 3.86
N GLY A 207 -24.56 -17.43 3.02
CA GLY A 207 -23.37 -16.67 3.40
C GLY A 207 -22.63 -17.37 4.56
N PRO A 208 -22.15 -16.61 5.56
CA PRO A 208 -21.61 -17.18 6.80
C PRO A 208 -22.65 -17.86 7.71
N ALA A 209 -23.95 -17.69 7.47
CA ALA A 209 -25.04 -18.29 8.23
C ALA A 209 -25.55 -19.61 7.61
N GLY A 210 -26.44 -20.31 8.33
CA GLY A 210 -26.97 -21.61 7.93
C GLY A 210 -25.94 -22.74 8.08
N GLY A 211 -26.10 -23.81 7.31
CA GLY A 211 -25.20 -24.97 7.32
C GLY A 211 -23.83 -24.63 6.74
N ARG A 212 -22.78 -24.65 7.58
CA ARG A 212 -21.39 -24.50 7.13
C ARG A 212 -20.83 -25.87 6.74
N LEU A 213 -20.44 -26.01 5.49
CA LEU A 213 -19.97 -27.28 4.93
C LEU A 213 -18.44 -27.38 4.97
N GLN A 214 -17.93 -28.52 5.43
CA GLN A 214 -16.51 -28.86 5.41
C GLN A 214 -16.12 -29.46 4.05
N LEU A 215 -16.17 -28.69 2.95
CA LEU A 215 -15.94 -29.26 1.61
C LEU A 215 -14.49 -29.67 1.37
N ALA A 216 -13.51 -28.90 1.84
CA ALA A 216 -12.09 -29.26 1.81
C ALA A 216 -11.75 -30.17 2.99
N ASP A 217 -10.83 -31.13 2.82
CA ASP A 217 -10.30 -31.93 3.93
C ASP A 217 -9.35 -31.10 4.80
N GLU A 218 -8.57 -30.24 4.14
CA GLU A 218 -7.63 -29.31 4.77
C GLU A 218 -7.64 -27.96 4.07
N ILE A 219 -7.34 -26.89 4.82
CA ILE A 219 -7.12 -25.55 4.29
C ILE A 219 -5.74 -25.09 4.75
N ARG A 220 -4.92 -24.61 3.82
CA ARG A 220 -3.59 -24.08 4.12
C ARG A 220 -3.53 -22.60 3.78
N PHE A 221 -3.41 -21.76 4.80
CA PHE A 221 -3.16 -20.34 4.64
C PHE A 221 -1.66 -20.08 4.52
N ILE A 222 -1.22 -19.51 3.40
CA ILE A 222 0.18 -19.28 3.07
C ILE A 222 0.42 -17.76 3.04
N PRO A 223 1.21 -17.19 3.97
CA PRO A 223 1.53 -15.77 3.98
C PRO A 223 2.50 -15.45 2.84
N VAL A 224 2.04 -14.67 1.86
CA VAL A 224 2.83 -14.25 0.70
C VAL A 224 2.75 -12.73 0.62
N PRO A 225 3.69 -11.96 1.17
CA PRO A 225 3.57 -10.49 1.24
C PRO A 225 3.58 -9.79 -0.11
N ASP A 226 4.38 -10.28 -1.06
CA ASP A 226 4.48 -9.67 -2.39
C ASP A 226 3.25 -10.02 -3.25
N PRO A 227 2.52 -9.01 -3.75
CA PRO A 227 1.29 -9.25 -4.50
C PRO A 227 1.51 -9.88 -5.88
N ASN A 228 2.65 -9.63 -6.54
CA ASN A 228 2.94 -10.25 -7.83
C ASN A 228 3.29 -11.73 -7.65
N THR A 229 3.97 -12.10 -6.56
CA THR A 229 4.18 -13.51 -6.20
C THR A 229 2.86 -14.24 -6.00
N ARG A 230 1.86 -13.61 -5.37
CA ARG A 230 0.50 -14.19 -5.27
C ARG A 230 -0.15 -14.42 -6.63
N VAL A 231 -0.07 -13.43 -7.54
CA VAL A 231 -0.57 -13.56 -8.92
C VAL A 231 0.11 -14.71 -9.65
N GLU A 232 1.45 -14.79 -9.62
CA GLU A 232 2.18 -15.85 -10.32
C GLU A 232 1.91 -17.24 -9.73
N GLY A 233 1.79 -17.34 -8.40
CA GLY A 233 1.42 -18.58 -7.73
C GLY A 233 0.02 -19.06 -8.14
N LEU A 234 -0.95 -18.15 -8.19
CA LEU A 234 -2.30 -18.45 -8.68
C LEU A 234 -2.28 -18.90 -10.16
N LEU A 235 -1.64 -18.12 -11.04
CA LEU A 235 -1.57 -18.42 -12.49
C LEU A 235 -0.80 -19.72 -12.81
N SER A 236 0.10 -20.13 -11.92
CA SER A 236 0.83 -21.39 -12.07
C SER A 236 0.12 -22.60 -11.47
N GLY A 237 -1.02 -22.39 -10.79
CA GLY A 237 -1.77 -23.42 -10.07
C GLY A 237 -1.12 -23.86 -8.75
N GLN A 238 -0.17 -23.09 -8.22
CA GLN A 238 0.42 -23.31 -6.90
C GLN A 238 -0.55 -22.98 -5.77
N TYR A 239 -1.45 -22.01 -6.00
CA TYR A 239 -2.48 -21.63 -5.06
C TYR A 239 -3.85 -21.86 -5.70
N ASP A 240 -4.79 -22.38 -4.91
CA ASP A 240 -6.18 -22.52 -5.32
C ASP A 240 -6.96 -21.21 -5.16
N PHE A 241 -6.52 -20.36 -4.23
CA PHE A 241 -7.08 -19.03 -4.01
C PHE A 241 -5.99 -18.03 -3.61
N ALA A 242 -6.12 -16.79 -4.05
CA ALA A 242 -5.19 -15.72 -3.69
C ALA A 242 -5.92 -14.39 -3.41
N ASP A 243 -5.63 -13.80 -2.25
CA ASP A 243 -6.23 -12.55 -1.79
C ASP A 243 -5.37 -11.31 -2.10
N GLY A 244 -6.01 -10.13 -2.18
CA GLY A 244 -5.37 -8.82 -2.28
C GLY A 244 -4.49 -8.67 -3.52
N LEU A 245 -4.98 -9.03 -4.70
CA LEU A 245 -4.25 -8.94 -5.96
C LEU A 245 -4.27 -7.52 -6.53
N PRO A 246 -3.22 -7.09 -7.27
CA PRO A 246 -3.19 -5.76 -7.89
C PRO A 246 -4.22 -5.64 -9.03
N ALA A 247 -4.90 -4.50 -9.13
CA ALA A 247 -5.89 -4.24 -10.19
C ALA A 247 -5.32 -4.49 -11.60
N GLU A 248 -4.06 -4.11 -11.83
CA GLU A 248 -3.35 -4.30 -13.10
C GLU A 248 -3.16 -5.77 -13.51
N SER A 249 -3.35 -6.72 -12.58
CA SER A 249 -3.26 -8.15 -12.87
C SER A 249 -4.57 -8.76 -13.40
N TYR A 250 -5.69 -8.03 -13.33
CA TYR A 250 -7.02 -8.54 -13.69
C TYR A 250 -7.06 -9.18 -15.08
N ALA A 251 -6.63 -8.46 -16.12
CA ALA A 251 -6.66 -8.97 -17.49
C ALA A 251 -5.84 -10.27 -17.64
N ARG A 252 -4.70 -10.37 -16.95
CA ARG A 252 -3.87 -11.58 -16.98
C ARG A 252 -4.53 -12.78 -16.32
N ILE A 253 -5.36 -12.55 -15.30
CA ILE A 253 -6.11 -13.61 -14.61
C ILE A 253 -7.32 -13.99 -15.45
N ASP A 254 -8.06 -13.01 -15.97
CA ASP A 254 -9.24 -13.21 -16.82
C ASP A 254 -8.92 -13.99 -18.11
N GLU A 255 -7.75 -13.75 -18.70
CA GLU A 255 -7.27 -14.44 -19.91
C GLU A 255 -6.61 -15.80 -19.62
N SER A 256 -6.53 -16.22 -18.35
CA SER A 256 -5.83 -17.45 -17.93
C SER A 256 -6.72 -18.69 -18.04
N ASP A 257 -6.17 -19.81 -18.54
CA ASP A 257 -6.82 -21.12 -18.45
C ASP A 257 -6.77 -21.72 -17.03
N ALA A 258 -5.90 -21.20 -16.15
CA ALA A 258 -5.60 -21.79 -14.85
C ALA A 258 -6.30 -21.09 -13.68
N ALA A 259 -6.75 -19.84 -13.87
CA ALA A 259 -7.29 -19.01 -12.81
C ALA A 259 -8.42 -18.11 -13.31
N GLU A 260 -9.29 -17.66 -12.41
CA GLU A 260 -10.40 -16.76 -12.68
C GLU A 260 -10.36 -15.58 -11.69
N PRO A 261 -10.62 -14.34 -12.12
CA PRO A 261 -10.63 -13.19 -11.24
C PRO A 261 -11.88 -13.18 -10.38
N VAL A 262 -11.71 -12.79 -9.12
CA VAL A 262 -12.78 -12.71 -8.12
C VAL A 262 -12.83 -11.26 -7.64
N LEU A 263 -13.82 -10.50 -8.12
CA LEU A 263 -13.96 -9.08 -7.78
C LEU A 263 -14.97 -8.86 -6.67
N LEU A 264 -14.54 -8.22 -5.59
CA LEU A 264 -15.39 -7.85 -4.46
C LEU A 264 -15.91 -6.43 -4.69
N ARG A 265 -17.19 -6.32 -5.05
CA ARG A 265 -17.81 -5.07 -5.50
C ARG A 265 -18.98 -4.62 -4.61
N PRO A 266 -18.94 -3.42 -4.01
CA PRO A 266 -17.73 -2.70 -3.57
C PRO A 266 -17.18 -3.31 -2.29
N PHE A 267 -15.85 -3.30 -2.14
CA PHE A 267 -15.19 -3.82 -0.94
C PHE A 267 -15.24 -2.84 0.23
N GLY A 268 -14.78 -1.63 -0.01
CA GLY A 268 -14.66 -0.63 1.04
C GLY A 268 -14.64 0.77 0.47
N TRP A 269 -14.35 1.73 1.33
CA TRP A 269 -14.33 3.14 0.99
C TRP A 269 -13.12 3.83 1.62
N PRO A 270 -12.40 4.68 0.88
CA PRO A 270 -11.35 5.49 1.45
C PRO A 270 -11.91 6.60 2.34
N ILE A 271 -11.25 6.81 3.46
CA ILE A 271 -11.60 7.75 4.52
C ILE A 271 -10.48 8.78 4.64
N PHE A 272 -10.84 10.04 4.44
CA PHE A 272 -10.07 11.18 4.91
C PHE A 272 -10.60 11.53 6.29
N ALA A 273 -9.88 11.08 7.32
CA ALA A 273 -10.25 11.30 8.70
C ALA A 273 -9.91 12.73 9.09
N ILE A 274 -10.85 13.42 9.74
CA ILE A 274 -10.76 14.84 10.06
C ILE A 274 -10.49 15.02 11.55
N ASN A 275 -9.51 15.86 11.89
CA ASN A 275 -9.20 16.17 13.28
C ASN A 275 -10.13 17.28 13.81
N HIS A 276 -11.05 16.93 14.71
CA HIS A 276 -11.92 17.90 15.39
C HIS A 276 -11.36 18.35 16.75
N LYS A 277 -10.23 17.79 17.20
CA LYS A 277 -9.66 18.05 18.54
C LYS A 277 -8.66 19.20 18.56
N ASP A 278 -7.91 19.39 17.48
CA ASP A 278 -6.84 20.36 17.39
C ASP A 278 -6.58 20.77 15.93
N GLY A 279 -5.91 21.91 15.75
CA GLY A 279 -5.52 22.42 14.44
C GLY A 279 -6.63 23.10 13.65
N LEU A 280 -6.42 23.21 12.34
CA LEU A 280 -7.21 24.06 11.45
C LEU A 280 -8.65 23.58 11.27
N LEU A 281 -8.84 22.27 11.33
CA LEU A 281 -10.13 21.64 11.06
C LEU A 281 -11.06 21.65 12.28
N THR A 282 -10.68 22.33 13.37
CA THR A 282 -11.61 22.70 14.44
C THR A 282 -12.63 23.75 13.96
N ASP A 283 -12.28 24.57 12.97
CA ASP A 283 -13.17 25.56 12.35
C ASP A 283 -14.04 24.93 11.24
N LEU A 284 -15.36 25.07 11.36
CA LEU A 284 -16.33 24.49 10.42
C LEU A 284 -16.20 25.08 8.99
N ASN A 285 -15.90 26.37 8.84
CA ASN A 285 -15.74 26.98 7.52
C ASN A 285 -14.49 26.43 6.82
N VAL A 286 -13.41 26.20 7.57
CA VAL A 286 -12.20 25.56 7.03
C VAL A 286 -12.48 24.12 6.62
N ARG A 287 -13.27 23.36 7.40
CA ARG A 287 -13.69 22.01 6.99
C ARG A 287 -14.57 22.01 5.74
N LYS A 288 -15.52 22.94 5.65
CA LYS A 288 -16.36 23.10 4.44
C LYS A 288 -15.53 23.51 3.23
N ALA A 289 -14.52 24.35 3.41
CA ALA A 289 -13.58 24.69 2.34
C ALA A 289 -12.81 23.45 1.86
N LEU A 290 -12.34 22.61 2.80
CA LEU A 290 -11.71 21.34 2.49
C LEU A 290 -12.66 20.43 1.68
N GLN A 291 -13.90 20.22 2.11
CA GLN A 291 -14.87 19.37 1.41
C GLN A 291 -15.19 19.91 0.00
N ALA A 292 -15.37 21.22 -0.15
CA ALA A 292 -15.67 21.85 -1.43
C ALA A 292 -14.53 21.68 -2.45
N ALA A 293 -13.27 21.70 -1.98
CA ALA A 293 -12.09 21.67 -2.84
C ALA A 293 -11.76 20.30 -3.43
N LEU A 294 -12.19 19.18 -2.83
CA LEU A 294 -11.68 17.85 -3.21
C LEU A 294 -12.35 17.29 -4.49
N PRO A 295 -11.57 16.93 -5.53
CA PRO A 295 -12.07 16.31 -6.76
C PRO A 295 -12.10 14.78 -6.59
N HIS A 296 -13.21 14.23 -6.12
CA HIS A 296 -13.28 12.81 -5.77
C HIS A 296 -13.11 11.88 -6.98
N ASP A 297 -13.62 12.24 -8.17
CA ASP A 297 -13.41 11.47 -9.40
C ASP A 297 -11.91 11.32 -9.73
N ASP A 298 -11.19 12.44 -9.74
CA ASP A 298 -9.75 12.46 -10.05
C ASP A 298 -8.94 11.71 -9.00
N MET A 299 -9.33 11.82 -7.73
CA MET A 299 -8.70 11.09 -6.63
C MET A 299 -8.88 9.58 -6.78
N MET A 300 -10.10 9.10 -7.04
CA MET A 300 -10.37 7.67 -7.21
C MET A 300 -9.72 7.11 -8.48
N PHE A 301 -9.76 7.86 -9.58
CA PHE A 301 -9.09 7.49 -10.82
C PHE A 301 -7.56 7.43 -10.65
N ALA A 302 -6.95 8.38 -9.95
CA ALA A 302 -5.53 8.32 -9.63
C ALA A 302 -5.18 7.08 -8.78
N ALA A 303 -6.03 6.73 -7.82
CA ALA A 303 -5.84 5.56 -6.96
C ALA A 303 -5.87 4.23 -7.73
N PHE A 304 -6.90 4.03 -8.57
CA PHE A 304 -7.24 2.71 -9.11
C PHE A 304 -7.07 2.59 -10.63
N GLY A 305 -7.01 3.70 -11.35
CA GLY A 305 -6.69 3.78 -12.79
C GLY A 305 -7.80 3.34 -13.75
N ASP A 306 -8.76 2.53 -13.30
CA ASP A 306 -9.84 1.99 -14.12
C ASP A 306 -11.13 1.86 -13.30
N ASP A 307 -12.24 2.29 -13.89
CA ASP A 307 -13.57 2.38 -13.25
C ASP A 307 -14.11 1.01 -12.82
N ASN A 308 -13.55 -0.10 -13.30
CA ASN A 308 -13.89 -1.45 -12.80
C ASN A 308 -13.45 -1.69 -11.36
N PHE A 309 -12.56 -0.85 -10.81
CA PHE A 309 -11.99 -1.01 -9.47
C PHE A 309 -12.46 0.05 -8.48
N PHE A 310 -13.30 1.00 -8.90
CA PHE A 310 -13.85 2.00 -8.01
C PHE A 310 -15.21 2.52 -8.45
N ILE A 311 -15.90 3.18 -7.53
CA ILE A 311 -17.16 3.86 -7.76
C ILE A 311 -17.07 5.21 -7.06
N VAL A 312 -17.44 6.28 -7.75
CA VAL A 312 -17.60 7.61 -7.16
C VAL A 312 -19.07 7.75 -6.80
N ASP A 313 -19.39 7.60 -5.52
CA ASP A 313 -20.77 7.51 -5.03
C ASP A 313 -20.90 8.20 -3.66
N ALA A 314 -21.84 9.14 -3.57
CA ALA A 314 -21.99 10.03 -2.43
C ALA A 314 -22.54 9.33 -1.17
N PRO A 315 -23.66 8.58 -1.22
CA PRO A 315 -24.21 7.90 -0.04
C PRO A 315 -23.19 7.08 0.73
N MET A 316 -23.28 7.04 2.06
CA MET A 316 -22.33 6.28 2.89
C MET A 316 -22.39 4.78 2.62
N TYR A 317 -23.53 4.29 2.11
CA TYR A 317 -23.76 2.91 1.75
C TYR A 317 -24.08 2.77 0.25
N PRO A 318 -23.54 1.73 -0.41
CA PRO A 318 -23.70 1.57 -1.85
C PRO A 318 -25.11 1.07 -2.20
N GLU A 319 -25.42 1.06 -3.50
CA GLU A 319 -26.73 0.62 -4.00
C GLU A 319 -27.09 -0.80 -3.55
N GLY A 320 -28.37 -1.02 -3.20
CA GLY A 320 -28.88 -2.30 -2.72
C GLY A 320 -28.74 -2.56 -1.23
N TRP A 321 -28.04 -1.71 -0.47
CA TRP A 321 -27.91 -1.83 0.98
C TRP A 321 -29.05 -1.13 1.72
N THR A 322 -29.52 -1.75 2.81
CA THR A 322 -30.60 -1.23 3.68
C THR A 322 -30.36 0.21 4.14
N TRP A 323 -29.12 0.56 4.47
CA TRP A 323 -28.76 1.87 5.03
C TRP A 323 -28.57 2.98 3.99
N ARG A 324 -28.65 2.66 2.68
CA ARG A 324 -28.45 3.67 1.64
C ARG A 324 -29.53 4.74 1.71
N ASN A 325 -29.10 6.00 1.67
CA ASN A 325 -29.95 7.17 1.60
C ASN A 325 -29.19 8.34 0.93
N ASP A 326 -29.91 9.34 0.44
CA ASP A 326 -29.33 10.47 -0.30
C ASP A 326 -29.15 11.74 0.55
N ALA A 327 -29.33 11.67 1.88
CA ALA A 327 -29.29 12.85 2.72
C ALA A 327 -27.88 13.49 2.74
N GLY A 328 -27.81 14.80 2.47
CA GLY A 328 -26.57 15.59 2.43
C GLY A 328 -25.68 15.37 1.20
N THR A 329 -26.09 14.49 0.28
CA THR A 329 -25.26 14.11 -0.88
C THR A 329 -25.00 15.25 -1.86
N GLU A 330 -25.79 16.33 -1.83
CA GLU A 330 -25.56 17.55 -2.60
C GLU A 330 -24.24 18.28 -2.25
N LEU A 331 -23.63 17.94 -1.10
CA LEU A 331 -22.34 18.47 -0.65
C LEU A 331 -21.14 17.59 -1.05
N TYR A 332 -21.39 16.44 -1.70
CA TYR A 332 -20.34 15.53 -2.14
C TYR A 332 -19.71 15.97 -3.47
N ASN A 333 -18.38 15.84 -3.56
CA ASN A 333 -17.62 16.00 -4.79
C ASN A 333 -17.94 17.31 -5.56
N GLN A 334 -18.01 18.42 -4.83
CA GLN A 334 -18.33 19.72 -5.43
C GLN A 334 -17.24 20.19 -6.40
N ASN A 335 -15.98 19.86 -6.10
CA ASN A 335 -14.79 20.26 -6.87
C ASN A 335 -14.80 21.77 -7.19
N ASP A 336 -15.16 22.58 -6.21
CA ASP A 336 -15.36 24.03 -6.35
C ASP A 336 -14.29 24.79 -5.57
N GLN A 337 -13.20 25.09 -6.29
CA GLN A 337 -12.05 25.81 -5.74
C GLN A 337 -12.40 27.25 -5.35
N ALA A 338 -13.33 27.88 -6.06
CA ALA A 338 -13.75 29.26 -5.78
C ALA A 338 -14.56 29.31 -4.48
N ARG A 339 -15.49 28.37 -4.31
CA ARG A 339 -16.25 28.22 -3.07
C ARG A 339 -15.35 27.92 -1.88
N ALA A 340 -14.35 27.06 -2.07
CA ALA A 340 -13.38 26.76 -1.03
C ALA A 340 -12.58 28.01 -0.61
N ALA A 341 -12.10 28.81 -1.57
CA ALA A 341 -11.41 30.06 -1.29
C ALA A 341 -12.29 31.06 -0.53
N GLU A 342 -13.56 31.24 -0.91
CA GLU A 342 -14.50 32.10 -0.19
C GLU A 342 -14.70 31.67 1.28
N LEU A 343 -14.76 30.36 1.52
CA LEU A 343 -14.93 29.80 2.87
C LEU A 343 -13.66 29.98 3.71
N LEU A 344 -12.47 29.88 3.11
CA LEU A 344 -11.19 30.18 3.78
C LEU A 344 -11.07 31.66 4.15
N ASP A 345 -11.45 32.56 3.26
CA ASP A 345 -11.48 34.00 3.52
C ASP A 345 -12.45 34.32 4.66
N ALA A 346 -13.63 33.69 4.67
CA ALA A 346 -14.62 33.84 5.74
C ALA A 346 -14.13 33.29 7.09
N ALA A 347 -13.27 32.25 7.08
CA ALA A 347 -12.63 31.70 8.26
C ALA A 347 -11.43 32.54 8.75
N GLY A 348 -10.98 33.54 7.98
CA GLY A 348 -9.79 34.32 8.31
C GLY A 348 -8.50 33.50 8.25
N TYR A 349 -8.43 32.53 7.32
CA TYR A 349 -7.27 31.65 7.18
C TYR A 349 -6.01 32.42 6.75
N GLU A 350 -4.96 32.37 7.57
CA GLU A 350 -3.70 33.12 7.34
C GLU A 350 -2.56 32.27 6.73
N GLY A 351 -2.89 31.15 6.09
CA GLY A 351 -1.88 30.31 5.42
C GLY A 351 -1.12 29.35 6.34
N THR A 352 -1.62 29.06 7.54
CA THR A 352 -1.07 27.98 8.38
C THR A 352 -1.19 26.64 7.63
N PRO A 353 -0.14 25.80 7.53
CA PRO A 353 -0.22 24.58 6.74
C PRO A 353 -1.26 23.57 7.26
N LEU A 354 -2.12 23.09 6.38
CA LEU A 354 -2.97 21.93 6.56
C LEU A 354 -2.11 20.66 6.48
N ARG A 355 -2.08 19.88 7.56
CA ARG A 355 -1.22 18.70 7.70
C ARG A 355 -1.96 17.43 7.28
N ILE A 356 -1.48 16.80 6.21
CA ILE A 356 -1.97 15.51 5.71
C ILE A 356 -0.97 14.42 6.07
N LEU A 357 -1.40 13.41 6.82
CA LEU A 357 -0.62 12.23 7.18
C LEU A 357 -1.05 11.02 6.34
N THR A 358 -0.12 10.46 5.56
CA THR A 358 -0.40 9.31 4.65
C THR A 358 0.74 8.29 4.62
N SER A 359 0.53 7.16 3.95
CA SER A 359 1.50 6.07 3.82
C SER A 359 1.52 5.45 2.42
N ARG A 360 2.68 4.91 2.04
CA ARG A 360 2.87 4.15 0.78
C ARG A 360 2.61 2.65 0.91
N GLN A 361 2.32 2.14 2.12
CA GLN A 361 1.96 0.73 2.27
C GLN A 361 0.69 0.37 1.48
N TYR A 362 -0.24 1.32 1.37
CA TYR A 362 -1.39 1.26 0.48
C TYR A 362 -1.24 2.37 -0.55
N GLU A 363 -0.73 2.04 -1.75
CA GLU A 363 -0.41 3.04 -2.77
C GLU A 363 -1.61 3.91 -3.16
N PHE A 364 -2.84 3.37 -3.11
CA PHE A 364 -4.05 4.16 -3.38
C PHE A 364 -4.27 5.31 -2.38
N HIS A 365 -3.90 5.15 -1.09
CA HIS A 365 -3.96 6.25 -0.11
C HIS A 365 -3.03 7.40 -0.51
N PHE A 366 -1.81 7.06 -0.90
CA PHE A 366 -0.80 8.05 -1.28
C PHE A 366 -1.21 8.81 -2.54
N LYS A 367 -1.66 8.11 -3.58
CA LYS A 367 -2.09 8.74 -4.84
C LYS A 367 -3.29 9.69 -4.65
N MET A 368 -4.28 9.32 -3.84
CA MET A 368 -5.37 10.23 -3.48
C MET A 368 -4.87 11.47 -2.73
N ALA A 369 -3.89 11.30 -1.83
CA ALA A 369 -3.30 12.41 -1.09
C ALA A 369 -2.58 13.41 -2.01
N GLU A 370 -1.90 12.94 -3.05
CA GLU A 370 -1.23 13.79 -4.03
C GLU A 370 -2.23 14.65 -4.80
N VAL A 371 -3.32 14.05 -5.28
CA VAL A 371 -4.40 14.77 -5.98
C VAL A 371 -5.10 15.76 -5.03
N ALA A 372 -5.44 15.33 -3.81
CA ALA A 372 -6.03 16.18 -2.79
C ALA A 372 -5.14 17.38 -2.47
N LYS A 373 -3.83 17.17 -2.30
CA LYS A 373 -2.87 18.24 -2.06
C LYS A 373 -2.90 19.28 -3.18
N MET A 374 -2.87 18.84 -4.44
CA MET A 374 -2.90 19.75 -5.59
C MET A 374 -4.19 20.59 -5.63
N ALA A 375 -5.34 19.96 -5.37
CA ALA A 375 -6.62 20.65 -5.34
C ALA A 375 -6.70 21.65 -4.19
N LEU A 376 -6.29 21.25 -2.98
CA LEU A 376 -6.30 22.12 -1.81
C LEU A 376 -5.37 23.33 -1.96
N GLU A 377 -4.18 23.14 -2.54
CA GLU A 377 -3.28 24.26 -2.87
C GLU A 377 -3.90 25.21 -3.92
N ALA A 378 -4.69 24.69 -4.86
CA ALA A 378 -5.42 25.51 -5.83
C ALA A 378 -6.58 26.29 -5.19
N ALA A 379 -7.24 25.75 -4.15
CA ALA A 379 -8.24 26.44 -3.34
C ALA A 379 -7.66 27.50 -2.38
N GLY A 380 -6.34 27.56 -2.22
CA GLY A 380 -5.67 28.54 -1.36
C GLY A 380 -5.16 27.99 -0.01
N PHE A 381 -5.27 26.69 0.25
CA PHE A 381 -4.60 26.08 1.40
C PHE A 381 -3.08 26.05 1.20
N ALA A 382 -2.31 26.30 2.26
CA ALA A 382 -0.94 25.79 2.34
C ALA A 382 -1.03 24.34 2.82
N VAL A 383 -0.40 23.39 2.13
CA VAL A 383 -0.49 21.95 2.49
C VAL A 383 0.89 21.39 2.87
N GLN A 384 0.97 20.82 4.07
CA GLN A 384 2.07 19.97 4.49
C GLN A 384 1.62 18.51 4.38
N MET A 385 2.32 17.71 3.57
CA MET A 385 2.03 16.28 3.45
C MET A 385 3.20 15.45 4.01
N ASP A 386 2.91 14.72 5.09
CA ASP A 386 3.85 13.81 5.75
C ASP A 386 3.59 12.37 5.29
N VAL A 387 4.54 11.80 4.55
CA VAL A 387 4.48 10.42 4.06
C VAL A 387 5.36 9.54 4.94
N VAL A 388 4.74 8.60 5.66
CA VAL A 388 5.43 7.72 6.61
C VAL A 388 5.08 6.24 6.36
N ASP A 389 5.82 5.31 6.95
CA ASP A 389 5.40 3.90 7.00
C ASP A 389 4.13 3.74 7.86
N TRP A 390 3.38 2.65 7.68
CA TRP A 390 2.09 2.46 8.35
C TRP A 390 2.19 2.35 9.87
N ALA A 391 3.28 1.78 10.40
CA ALA A 391 3.49 1.69 11.84
C ALA A 391 3.67 3.10 12.43
N THR A 392 4.50 3.92 11.79
CA THR A 392 4.66 5.33 12.13
C THR A 392 3.36 6.12 11.99
N LEU A 393 2.57 5.90 10.94
CA LEU A 393 1.24 6.52 10.79
C LEU A 393 0.32 6.13 11.95
N GLY A 394 0.26 4.84 12.26
CA GLY A 394 -0.54 4.27 13.35
C GLY A 394 -0.19 4.84 14.72
N GLN A 395 1.08 5.16 14.94
CA GLN A 395 1.56 5.84 16.14
C GLN A 395 1.20 7.32 16.13
N ARG A 396 1.53 8.06 15.05
CA ARG A 396 1.35 9.52 14.96
C ARG A 396 -0.10 9.95 14.99
N ARG A 397 -1.03 9.18 14.42
CA ARG A 397 -2.46 9.50 14.44
C ARG A 397 -3.10 9.52 15.85
N ASN A 398 -2.39 9.05 16.88
CA ASN A 398 -2.86 9.15 18.27
C ASN A 398 -2.55 10.52 18.90
N ASP A 399 -1.69 11.33 18.29
CA ASP A 399 -1.37 12.69 18.72
C ASP A 399 -2.07 13.69 17.77
N PRO A 400 -3.14 14.38 18.20
CA PRO A 400 -3.87 15.32 17.35
C PRO A 400 -3.02 16.53 16.93
N ALA A 401 -1.90 16.82 17.60
CA ALA A 401 -1.00 17.91 17.22
C ALA A 401 -0.13 17.59 16.00
N LEU A 402 -0.21 16.38 15.42
CA LEU A 402 0.63 15.95 14.29
C LEU A 402 -0.10 15.88 12.95
N TRP A 403 -1.42 16.08 12.92
CA TRP A 403 -2.21 15.90 11.70
C TRP A 403 -3.50 16.73 11.78
N ASP A 404 -3.95 17.22 10.63
CA ASP A 404 -5.32 17.72 10.44
C ASP A 404 -6.15 16.66 9.70
N ILE A 405 -5.52 15.97 8.74
CA ILE A 405 -6.09 14.84 8.00
C ILE A 405 -5.16 13.62 8.12
N TYR A 406 -5.71 12.44 8.41
CA TYR A 406 -5.01 11.18 8.10
C TYR A 406 -5.85 10.32 7.17
N ILE A 407 -5.19 9.56 6.30
CA ILE A 407 -5.87 8.73 5.29
C ILE A 407 -5.90 7.27 5.73
N THR A 408 -7.07 6.65 5.66
CA THR A 408 -7.31 5.23 5.92
C THR A 408 -8.42 4.73 4.99
N HIS A 409 -8.84 3.49 5.13
CA HIS A 409 -10.06 2.97 4.53
C HIS A 409 -10.81 2.06 5.51
N SER A 410 -12.03 1.69 5.17
CA SER A 410 -12.83 0.70 5.87
C SER A 410 -13.59 -0.16 4.86
N PRO A 411 -13.83 -1.46 5.12
CA PRO A 411 -14.91 -2.16 4.44
C PRO A 411 -16.26 -1.52 4.79
N PHE A 412 -17.30 -1.82 4.00
CA PHE A 412 -18.67 -1.47 4.36
C PHE A 412 -19.17 -2.39 5.48
N LEU A 413 -19.58 -1.80 6.61
CA LEU A 413 -20.05 -2.56 7.77
C LEU A 413 -21.56 -2.76 7.70
N PRO A 414 -22.10 -3.94 8.03
CA PRO A 414 -23.55 -4.23 7.95
C PRO A 414 -24.41 -3.38 8.88
N GLU A 415 -23.80 -2.79 9.91
CA GLU A 415 -24.42 -1.93 10.89
C GLU A 415 -23.62 -0.62 10.99
N PRO A 416 -24.21 0.55 10.66
CA PRO A 416 -23.52 1.82 10.70
C PRO A 416 -22.92 2.17 12.07
N ALA A 417 -23.57 1.76 13.16
CA ALA A 417 -23.08 1.99 14.52
C ALA A 417 -21.73 1.31 14.81
N LEU A 418 -21.35 0.31 14.01
CA LEU A 418 -20.04 -0.36 14.11
C LEU A 418 -18.89 0.51 13.57
N THR A 419 -19.20 1.60 12.88
CA THR A 419 -18.22 2.56 12.36
C THR A 419 -17.82 3.51 13.47
N SER A 420 -16.59 3.36 13.98
CA SER A 420 -16.12 4.16 15.11
C SER A 420 -16.03 5.67 14.83
N LEU A 421 -16.09 6.10 13.57
CA LEU A 421 -15.94 7.50 13.16
C LEU A 421 -17.07 8.40 13.68
N TYR A 422 -18.27 7.84 13.94
CA TYR A 422 -19.39 8.60 14.49
C TYR A 422 -19.21 8.94 15.97
N SER A 423 -18.39 8.17 16.70
CA SER A 423 -18.19 8.36 18.14
C SER A 423 -17.34 9.59 18.45
N ALA A 424 -17.77 10.41 19.42
CA ALA A 424 -16.98 11.49 20.00
C ALA A 424 -15.67 11.01 20.66
N THR A 425 -15.63 9.77 21.17
CA THR A 425 -14.42 9.21 21.80
C THR A 425 -13.43 8.64 20.77
N SER A 426 -13.78 8.66 19.49
CA SER A 426 -12.89 8.25 18.41
C SER A 426 -11.64 9.13 18.32
N ARG A 427 -10.70 8.74 17.45
CA ARG A 427 -9.50 9.53 17.19
C ARG A 427 -9.84 10.92 16.61
N LEU A 428 -10.91 11.01 15.82
CA LEU A 428 -11.37 12.24 15.17
C LEU A 428 -11.85 13.27 16.20
N GLY A 429 -12.54 12.81 17.26
CA GLY A 429 -13.09 13.70 18.29
C GLY A 429 -14.29 14.53 17.84
N TRP A 430 -15.01 14.09 16.81
CA TRP A 430 -16.21 14.77 16.33
C TRP A 430 -17.30 14.67 17.38
N ALA A 431 -17.56 15.75 18.13
CA ALA A 431 -18.40 15.76 19.33
C ALA A 431 -19.51 16.82 19.26
N GLU A 432 -20.15 16.96 18.10
CA GLU A 432 -21.25 17.92 17.90
C GLU A 432 -22.51 17.49 18.65
N PRO A 433 -23.15 18.36 19.45
CA PRO A 433 -24.28 17.98 20.33
C PRO A 433 -25.47 17.37 19.59
N ASP A 434 -25.88 17.95 18.46
CA ASP A 434 -27.04 17.48 17.70
C ASP A 434 -26.77 16.11 17.06
N LYS A 435 -25.55 15.91 16.57
CA LYS A 435 -25.10 14.61 16.06
C LYS A 435 -25.02 13.56 17.16
N GLU A 436 -24.51 13.90 18.36
CA GLU A 436 -24.48 12.97 19.50
C GLU A 436 -25.88 12.56 19.95
N ALA A 437 -26.83 13.51 19.99
CA ALA A 437 -28.23 13.21 20.27
C ALA A 437 -28.84 12.27 19.22
N THR A 438 -28.54 12.51 17.94
CA THR A 438 -28.99 11.66 16.82
C THR A 438 -28.36 10.26 16.91
N LEU A 439 -27.07 10.16 17.24
CA LEU A 439 -26.37 8.87 17.41
C LEU A 439 -26.93 8.08 18.60
N ALA A 440 -27.22 8.76 19.71
CA ALA A 440 -27.87 8.14 20.86
C ALA A 440 -29.28 7.62 20.51
N ALA A 441 -30.08 8.41 19.79
CA ALA A 441 -31.39 7.97 19.29
C ALA A 441 -31.25 6.78 18.33
N PHE A 442 -30.34 6.85 17.36
CA PHE A 442 -30.11 5.78 16.37
C PHE A 442 -29.72 4.44 17.02
N THR A 443 -28.89 4.50 18.07
CA THR A 443 -28.40 3.30 18.76
C THR A 443 -29.38 2.74 19.79
N THR A 444 -30.41 3.49 20.18
CA THR A 444 -31.44 3.07 21.15
C THR A 444 -32.77 2.69 20.49
N ALA A 445 -33.10 3.28 19.34
CA ALA A 445 -34.31 2.98 18.57
C ALA A 445 -34.36 1.50 18.17
N THR A 446 -35.52 0.87 18.30
CA THR A 446 -35.73 -0.56 17.99
C THR A 446 -36.49 -0.80 16.69
N ASP A 447 -37.22 0.21 16.19
CA ASP A 447 -37.89 0.14 14.90
C ASP A 447 -36.90 0.41 13.75
N GLN A 448 -36.90 -0.47 12.75
CA GLN A 448 -35.94 -0.41 11.65
C GLN A 448 -36.12 0.84 10.77
N ALA A 449 -37.36 1.27 10.49
CA ALA A 449 -37.61 2.44 9.66
C ALA A 449 -37.22 3.74 10.38
N GLU A 450 -37.47 3.82 11.69
CA GLU A 450 -36.96 4.90 12.53
C GLU A 450 -35.43 4.96 12.52
N ARG A 451 -34.76 3.81 12.64
CA ARG A 451 -33.30 3.73 12.58
C ARG A 451 -32.74 4.18 11.23
N GLU A 452 -33.37 3.79 10.12
CA GLU A 452 -32.98 4.25 8.77
C GLU A 452 -33.10 5.77 8.63
N ALA A 453 -34.18 6.36 9.16
CA ALA A 453 -34.36 7.81 9.16
C ALA A 453 -33.29 8.52 10.02
N LEU A 454 -33.03 8.02 11.23
CA LEU A 454 -31.98 8.56 12.11
C LEU A 454 -30.57 8.41 11.50
N PHE A 455 -30.33 7.32 10.76
CA PHE A 455 -29.08 7.16 10.04
C PHE A 455 -28.96 8.14 8.87
N ALA A 456 -30.06 8.45 8.17
CA ALA A 456 -30.07 9.50 7.15
C ALA A 456 -29.71 10.87 7.76
N ASP A 457 -30.22 11.17 8.95
CA ASP A 457 -29.84 12.39 9.69
C ASP A 457 -28.35 12.38 10.11
N LEU A 458 -27.83 11.24 10.56
CA LEU A 458 -26.38 11.09 10.84
C LEU A 458 -25.53 11.26 9.59
N GLN A 459 -25.93 10.68 8.46
CA GLN A 459 -25.23 10.85 7.19
C GLN A 459 -25.24 12.32 6.76
N LYS A 460 -26.38 13.00 6.88
CA LYS A 460 -26.49 14.42 6.59
C LYS A 460 -25.52 15.23 7.46
N ALA A 461 -25.42 14.93 8.75
CA ALA A 461 -24.47 15.57 9.64
C ALA A 461 -23.01 15.33 9.22
N VAL A 462 -22.65 14.14 8.69
CA VAL A 462 -21.31 13.88 8.14
C VAL A 462 -20.97 14.90 7.04
N PHE A 463 -21.93 15.20 6.16
CA PHE A 463 -21.73 16.17 5.09
C PHE A 463 -21.74 17.61 5.59
N GLU A 464 -22.72 18.01 6.41
CA GLU A 464 -22.88 19.39 6.87
C GLU A 464 -21.79 19.84 7.84
N ASP A 465 -21.35 18.95 8.75
CA ASP A 465 -20.29 19.22 9.71
C ASP A 465 -18.90 18.85 9.18
N VAL A 466 -18.84 18.12 8.06
CA VAL A 466 -17.63 17.51 7.52
C VAL A 466 -16.96 16.63 8.58
N GLY A 467 -17.75 15.74 9.19
CA GLY A 467 -17.30 14.84 10.26
C GLY A 467 -16.12 13.97 9.83
N PHE A 468 -16.20 13.41 8.64
CA PHE A 468 -15.14 12.75 7.89
C PHE A 468 -15.49 12.81 6.40
N ILE A 469 -14.54 12.51 5.51
CA ILE A 469 -14.82 12.54 4.06
C ILE A 469 -14.64 11.15 3.46
N LYS A 470 -15.73 10.61 2.90
CA LYS A 470 -15.71 9.47 1.98
C LYS A 470 -15.31 9.98 0.59
N ILE A 471 -14.24 9.43 0.02
CA ILE A 471 -13.84 9.81 -1.35
C ILE A 471 -14.65 9.03 -2.39
N GLY A 472 -14.88 7.73 -2.17
CA GLY A 472 -15.65 6.86 -3.06
C GLY A 472 -15.74 5.45 -2.49
N GLY A 473 -16.13 4.47 -3.30
CA GLY A 473 -16.02 3.04 -3.02
C GLY A 473 -14.93 2.40 -3.90
N PHE A 474 -14.25 1.37 -3.42
CA PHE A 474 -13.29 0.60 -4.20
C PHE A 474 -13.57 -0.89 -4.16
N ASN A 475 -13.16 -1.58 -5.22
CA ASN A 475 -13.32 -3.02 -5.38
C ASN A 475 -11.99 -3.71 -5.06
N ALA A 476 -12.04 -4.85 -4.36
CA ALA A 476 -10.86 -5.66 -4.11
C ALA A 476 -10.77 -6.78 -5.16
N LEU A 477 -9.58 -6.97 -5.75
CA LEU A 477 -9.31 -8.08 -6.65
C LEU A 477 -8.72 -9.25 -5.86
N GLN A 478 -9.34 -10.40 -6.02
CA GLN A 478 -8.87 -11.71 -5.59
C GLN A 478 -8.80 -12.61 -6.83
N GLY A 479 -8.32 -13.83 -6.66
CA GLY A 479 -8.36 -14.81 -7.74
C GLY A 479 -8.47 -16.22 -7.22
N GLN A 480 -9.08 -17.07 -8.02
CA GLN A 480 -9.30 -18.48 -7.72
C GLN A 480 -8.78 -19.35 -8.86
N ARG A 481 -8.52 -20.62 -8.57
CA ARG A 481 -8.25 -21.63 -9.60
C ARG A 481 -9.46 -21.78 -10.52
N ALA A 482 -9.21 -21.89 -11.81
CA ALA A 482 -10.27 -22.07 -12.82
C ALA A 482 -11.13 -23.29 -12.50
N GLY A 483 -12.45 -23.14 -12.63
CA GLY A 483 -13.43 -24.18 -12.32
C GLY A 483 -13.62 -24.48 -10.83
N MET A 484 -13.00 -23.73 -9.91
CA MET A 484 -13.31 -23.83 -8.49
C MET A 484 -14.72 -23.27 -8.20
N THR A 485 -15.52 -24.05 -7.48
CA THR A 485 -16.90 -23.68 -7.13
C THR A 485 -17.06 -23.47 -5.63
N GLY A 486 -18.09 -22.74 -5.20
CA GLY A 486 -18.37 -22.51 -3.78
C GLY A 486 -17.60 -21.33 -3.17
N VAL A 487 -16.83 -20.60 -3.98
CA VAL A 487 -16.32 -19.27 -3.63
C VAL A 487 -17.41 -18.26 -3.88
N ASN A 488 -17.83 -17.57 -2.82
CA ASN A 488 -18.73 -16.44 -2.95
C ASN A 488 -17.95 -15.15 -2.64
N PRO A 489 -17.59 -14.34 -3.66
CA PRO A 489 -16.98 -13.03 -3.43
C PRO A 489 -17.97 -12.17 -2.67
N SER A 490 -17.78 -12.11 -1.37
CA SER A 490 -18.43 -11.14 -0.52
C SER A 490 -17.32 -10.27 0.04
N PRO A 491 -17.30 -8.97 -0.25
CA PRO A 491 -16.90 -8.07 0.81
C PRO A 491 -17.98 -8.22 1.86
N TRP A 492 -19.16 -7.66 1.58
CA TRP A 492 -20.36 -7.81 2.36
C TRP A 492 -21.52 -7.59 1.35
N ARG A 493 -21.97 -8.60 0.60
CA ARG A 493 -23.00 -8.44 -0.47
C ARG A 493 -24.43 -8.24 0.06
N PRO A 494 -25.30 -7.37 -0.51
CA PRO A 494 -26.75 -7.58 -0.52
C PRO A 494 -27.21 -8.08 -1.91
N ALA A 495 -28.03 -9.13 -1.89
CA ALA A 495 -28.91 -9.67 -2.94
C ALA A 495 -28.44 -9.78 -4.41
N ALA A 496 -28.92 -10.82 -5.11
CA ALA A 496 -28.60 -11.12 -6.50
C ALA A 496 -28.99 -9.99 -7.48
N GLY A 497 -28.10 -9.61 -8.42
CA GLY A 497 -28.49 -8.79 -9.57
C GLY A 497 -27.45 -7.88 -10.24
N LEU A 498 -26.25 -7.67 -9.69
CA LEU A 498 -25.25 -6.77 -10.29
C LEU A 498 -24.17 -7.51 -11.09
N ASP A 499 -24.56 -8.11 -12.22
CA ASP A 499 -23.61 -8.45 -13.29
C ASP A 499 -23.36 -7.16 -14.09
N GLY A 500 -22.33 -6.41 -13.71
CA GLY A 500 -21.82 -5.29 -14.51
C GLY A 500 -21.34 -5.77 -15.90
N PRO A 501 -21.34 -4.89 -16.91
CA PRO A 501 -21.16 -5.29 -18.31
C PRO A 501 -19.80 -5.99 -18.56
N GLN A 502 -19.85 -7.11 -19.28
CA GLN A 502 -18.70 -7.84 -19.81
C GLN A 502 -17.92 -6.97 -20.81
N LEU A 503 -16.59 -6.89 -20.63
CA LEU A 503 -15.68 -6.15 -21.48
C LEU A 503 -15.47 -6.88 -22.81
N THR A 504 -15.52 -6.15 -23.93
CA THR A 504 -15.10 -6.63 -25.26
C THR A 504 -13.61 -6.39 -25.48
N GLU A 505 -12.92 -7.41 -26.00
CA GLU A 505 -11.51 -7.46 -26.39
C GLU A 505 -11.10 -6.37 -27.42
N CYS A 506 -9.92 -5.76 -27.25
CA CYS A 506 -9.08 -5.30 -28.36
C CYS A 506 -7.64 -4.92 -27.95
N ASP A 507 -6.66 -5.68 -28.46
CA ASP A 507 -5.21 -5.45 -28.63
C ASP A 507 -4.44 -4.70 -27.53
N ALA A 508 -3.98 -5.47 -26.53
CA ALA A 508 -3.34 -4.99 -25.31
C ALA A 508 -1.88 -4.49 -25.45
N VAL A 509 -1.08 -5.02 -26.38
CA VAL A 509 0.34 -4.61 -26.55
C VAL A 509 0.47 -3.19 -27.11
N THR A 510 -0.29 -2.87 -28.16
CA THR A 510 -0.26 -1.54 -28.78
C THR A 510 -0.80 -0.50 -27.81
N ARG A 511 -1.85 -0.84 -27.05
CA ARG A 511 -2.42 0.01 -26.01
C ARG A 511 -1.42 0.29 -24.89
N TYR A 512 -0.72 -0.71 -24.39
CA TYR A 512 0.30 -0.56 -23.34
C TYR A 512 1.45 0.36 -23.77
N ILE A 513 2.00 0.14 -24.97
CA ILE A 513 3.08 0.97 -25.50
C ILE A 513 2.60 2.41 -25.69
N VAL A 514 1.39 2.61 -26.24
CA VAL A 514 0.82 3.94 -26.41
C VAL A 514 0.58 4.63 -25.07
N GLN A 515 0.02 3.94 -24.07
CA GLN A 515 -0.19 4.48 -22.72
C GLN A 515 1.14 4.90 -22.05
N ARG A 516 2.18 4.07 -22.15
CA ARG A 516 3.52 4.40 -21.61
C ARG A 516 4.15 5.58 -22.35
N MET A 517 4.00 5.66 -23.68
CA MET A 517 4.47 6.80 -24.48
C MET A 517 3.72 8.09 -24.13
N VAL A 518 2.41 8.03 -23.94
CA VAL A 518 1.59 9.17 -23.51
C VAL A 518 2.01 9.61 -22.11
N GLY A 519 2.17 8.67 -21.16
CA GLY A 519 2.67 8.97 -19.82
C GLY A 519 4.04 9.64 -19.84
N MET A 520 4.97 9.15 -20.66
CA MET A 520 6.28 9.78 -20.86
C MET A 520 6.13 11.22 -21.38
N LEU A 521 5.28 11.45 -22.37
CA LEU A 521 5.06 12.79 -22.93
C LEU A 521 4.49 13.76 -21.88
N VAL A 522 3.56 13.29 -21.04
CA VAL A 522 2.99 14.10 -19.94
C VAL A 522 4.07 14.48 -18.94
N VAL A 523 4.92 13.54 -18.53
CA VAL A 523 6.02 13.84 -17.58
C VAL A 523 7.03 14.80 -18.18
N VAL A 524 7.42 14.62 -19.45
CA VAL A 524 8.34 15.55 -20.14
C VAL A 524 7.73 16.95 -20.25
N LEU A 525 6.43 17.04 -20.53
CA LEU A 525 5.72 18.32 -20.57
C LEU A 525 5.70 18.99 -19.19
N LEU A 526 5.44 18.24 -18.13
CA LEU A 526 5.50 18.74 -16.75
C LEU A 526 6.90 19.29 -16.42
N VAL A 527 7.95 18.56 -16.77
CA VAL A 527 9.35 18.99 -16.60
C VAL A 527 9.62 20.27 -17.35
N LEU A 528 9.20 20.37 -18.62
CA LEU A 528 9.35 21.60 -19.43
C LEU A 528 8.61 22.78 -18.78
N THR A 529 7.42 22.57 -18.23
CA THR A 529 6.67 23.58 -17.50
C THR A 529 7.39 24.04 -16.24
N ILE A 530 7.86 23.11 -15.41
CA ILE A 530 8.62 23.44 -14.19
C ILE A 530 9.88 24.22 -14.57
N ALA A 531 10.62 23.76 -15.57
CA ALA A 531 11.82 24.40 -16.08
C ALA A 531 11.54 25.84 -16.56
N PHE A 532 10.42 26.06 -17.23
CA PHE A 532 9.99 27.38 -17.71
C PHE A 532 9.60 28.33 -16.57
N VAL A 533 8.90 27.83 -15.56
CA VAL A 533 8.41 28.60 -14.41
C VAL A 533 9.57 28.98 -13.47
N ILE A 534 10.50 28.06 -13.19
CA ILE A 534 11.57 28.28 -12.21
C ILE A 534 12.48 29.45 -12.58
N VAL A 535 12.73 29.67 -13.87
CA VAL A 535 13.54 30.80 -14.36
C VAL A 535 12.81 32.14 -14.22
N ARG A 536 11.47 32.12 -14.25
CA ARG A 536 10.63 33.33 -14.13
C ARG A 536 10.31 33.70 -12.68
N LEU A 537 10.35 32.72 -11.77
CA LEU A 537 10.26 32.96 -10.33
C LEU A 537 11.59 33.46 -9.73
N ALA A 538 12.69 33.33 -10.46
CA ALA A 538 13.99 33.79 -9.98
C ALA A 538 14.04 35.34 -9.94
N PRO A 539 14.53 35.94 -8.85
CA PRO A 539 14.62 37.39 -8.72
C PRO A 539 15.69 37.98 -9.65
N GLY A 540 15.28 38.95 -10.48
CA GLY A 540 16.15 39.68 -11.40
C GLY A 540 15.61 39.66 -12.84
N ASP A 541 15.95 40.68 -13.64
CA ASP A 541 15.59 40.70 -15.06
C ASP A 541 16.53 39.81 -15.88
N PRO A 542 16.03 38.79 -16.61
CA PRO A 542 16.86 37.89 -17.40
C PRO A 542 17.73 38.62 -18.43
N ALA A 543 17.23 39.69 -19.06
CA ALA A 543 17.99 40.46 -20.04
C ALA A 543 19.13 41.28 -19.39
N ALA A 544 18.86 41.95 -18.26
CA ALA A 544 19.88 42.66 -17.49
C ALA A 544 20.95 41.71 -16.92
N LEU A 545 20.56 40.50 -16.50
CA LEU A 545 21.49 39.48 -16.02
C LEU A 545 22.40 38.96 -17.15
N MET A 546 21.90 38.88 -18.39
CA MET A 546 22.68 38.47 -19.56
C MET A 546 23.67 39.54 -20.03
N LEU A 547 23.33 40.83 -19.92
CA LEU A 547 24.19 41.95 -20.32
C LEU A 547 25.21 42.35 -19.24
N GLY A 548 24.98 41.95 -17.99
CA GLY A 548 25.85 42.23 -16.86
C GLY A 548 25.60 43.60 -16.21
N PRO A 549 26.32 43.90 -15.11
CA PRO A 549 26.06 45.07 -14.27
C PRO A 549 26.38 46.44 -14.91
N GLU A 550 27.11 46.47 -16.03
CA GLU A 550 27.45 47.70 -16.78
C GLU A 550 26.43 48.04 -17.88
N ALA A 551 25.41 47.20 -18.08
CA ALA A 551 24.44 47.37 -19.15
C ALA A 551 23.54 48.60 -18.93
N THR A 552 23.36 49.39 -19.98
CA THR A 552 22.41 50.51 -19.94
C THR A 552 20.96 49.98 -19.99
N PRO A 553 19.98 50.70 -19.40
CA PRO A 553 18.57 50.31 -19.49
C PRO A 553 18.04 50.17 -20.93
N ALA A 554 18.63 50.89 -21.88
CA ALA A 554 18.29 50.81 -23.30
C ALA A 554 18.74 49.48 -23.93
N GLU A 555 19.98 49.04 -23.65
CA GLU A 555 20.49 47.74 -24.11
C GLU A 555 19.68 46.57 -23.51
N ALA A 556 19.25 46.69 -22.25
CA ALA A 556 18.38 45.69 -21.61
C ALA A 556 16.97 45.66 -22.23
N ALA A 557 16.42 46.79 -22.65
CA ALA A 557 15.12 46.84 -23.33
C ALA A 557 15.20 46.21 -24.74
N GLU A 558 16.25 46.51 -25.50
CA GLU A 558 16.50 45.92 -26.82
C GLU A 558 16.67 44.40 -26.73
N LEU A 559 17.41 43.91 -25.73
CA LEU A 559 17.58 42.47 -25.53
C LEU A 559 16.28 41.78 -25.10
N ARG A 560 15.42 42.42 -24.30
CA ARG A 560 14.09 41.87 -23.96
C ARG A 560 13.20 41.69 -25.19
N GLU A 561 13.23 42.65 -26.09
CA GLU A 561 12.47 42.59 -27.35
C GLU A 561 12.99 41.47 -28.25
N ARG A 562 14.33 41.32 -28.38
CA ARG A 562 14.95 40.24 -29.15
C ARG A 562 14.72 38.84 -28.59
N LEU A 563 14.59 38.70 -27.27
CA LEU A 563 14.34 37.42 -26.58
C LEU A 563 12.85 37.09 -26.45
N GLY A 564 11.94 37.94 -26.95
CA GLY A 564 10.49 37.74 -26.83
C GLY A 564 9.98 37.85 -25.39
N LEU A 565 10.76 38.45 -24.47
CA LEU A 565 10.39 38.56 -23.05
C LEU A 565 9.22 39.54 -22.81
N ASN A 566 8.88 40.35 -23.82
CA ASN A 566 7.74 41.27 -23.79
C ASN A 566 6.43 40.63 -24.27
N GLU A 567 6.46 39.39 -24.78
CA GLU A 567 5.25 38.70 -25.23
C GLU A 567 4.42 38.17 -24.04
N PRO A 568 3.11 37.92 -24.22
CA PRO A 568 2.31 37.19 -23.23
C PRO A 568 2.95 35.86 -22.81
N ILE A 569 2.90 35.53 -21.52
CA ILE A 569 3.49 34.31 -20.94
C ILE A 569 3.11 33.02 -21.70
N PRO A 570 1.87 32.82 -22.16
CA PRO A 570 1.54 31.63 -22.96
C PRO A 570 2.32 31.52 -24.27
N ILE A 571 2.57 32.64 -24.94
CA ILE A 571 3.33 32.66 -26.20
C ILE A 571 4.81 32.37 -25.93
N GLN A 572 5.35 32.94 -24.86
CA GLN A 572 6.71 32.61 -24.41
C GLN A 572 6.85 31.11 -24.07
N TYR A 573 5.84 30.51 -23.44
CA TYR A 573 5.84 29.08 -23.11
C TYR A 573 5.78 28.20 -24.36
N LEU A 574 4.89 28.50 -25.31
CA LEU A 574 4.79 27.77 -26.56
C LEU A 574 6.07 27.88 -27.40
N SER A 575 6.69 29.06 -27.44
CA SER A 575 7.99 29.27 -28.08
C SER A 575 9.08 28.45 -27.39
N PHE A 576 9.13 28.47 -26.05
CA PHE A 576 10.07 27.69 -25.27
C PHE A 576 9.93 26.18 -25.50
N VAL A 577 8.72 25.63 -25.43
CA VAL A 577 8.46 24.21 -25.71
C VAL A 577 8.82 23.88 -27.16
N GLY A 578 8.44 24.73 -28.12
CA GLY A 578 8.78 24.56 -29.53
C GLY A 578 10.29 24.57 -29.79
N ASN A 579 11.05 25.38 -29.08
CA ASN A 579 12.52 25.42 -29.17
C ASN A 579 13.14 24.18 -28.51
N ALA A 580 12.67 23.79 -27.32
CA ALA A 580 13.14 22.59 -26.63
C ALA A 580 12.92 21.31 -27.46
N LEU A 581 11.77 21.17 -28.12
CA LEU A 581 11.48 20.05 -29.02
C LEU A 581 12.39 20.00 -30.26
N ARG A 582 12.95 21.13 -30.68
CA ARG A 582 13.95 21.21 -31.76
C ARG A 582 15.39 21.03 -31.26
N GLY A 583 15.57 20.80 -29.96
CA GLY A 583 16.89 20.71 -29.32
C GLY A 583 17.55 22.07 -29.11
N ASP A 584 16.79 23.16 -29.09
CA ASP A 584 17.28 24.48 -28.69
C ASP A 584 16.88 24.77 -27.24
N LEU A 585 17.85 24.70 -26.33
CA LEU A 585 17.69 24.99 -24.90
C LEU A 585 18.19 26.39 -24.53
N GLY A 586 18.39 27.26 -25.53
CA GLY A 586 18.92 28.61 -25.36
C GLY A 586 20.45 28.65 -25.33
N THR A 587 20.96 29.83 -24.96
CA THR A 587 22.40 30.13 -24.91
C THR A 587 22.85 30.34 -23.47
N SER A 588 23.95 29.70 -23.08
CA SER A 588 24.56 29.90 -21.76
C SER A 588 25.08 31.32 -21.62
N ILE A 589 24.78 31.93 -20.47
CA ILE A 589 25.23 33.30 -20.14
C ILE A 589 26.73 33.32 -19.91
N PHE A 590 27.27 32.28 -19.26
CA PHE A 590 28.68 32.24 -18.89
C PHE A 590 29.58 31.75 -20.04
N PHE A 591 29.15 30.70 -20.75
CA PHE A 591 29.96 30.09 -21.82
C PHE A 591 29.79 30.77 -23.18
N ASN A 592 28.76 31.61 -23.33
CA ASN A 592 28.38 32.26 -24.59
C ASN A 592 28.27 31.25 -25.75
N GLN A 593 27.65 30.10 -25.46
CA GLN A 593 27.48 28.98 -26.39
C GLN A 593 26.09 28.34 -26.21
N PRO A 594 25.55 27.64 -27.22
CA PRO A 594 24.31 26.90 -27.09
C PRO A 594 24.37 25.92 -25.91
N VAL A 595 23.36 25.93 -25.05
CA VAL A 595 23.29 25.09 -23.84
C VAL A 595 23.44 23.62 -24.21
N THR A 596 22.83 23.17 -25.30
CA THR A 596 22.98 21.79 -25.79
C THR A 596 24.42 21.39 -26.05
N ARG A 597 25.25 22.28 -26.59
CA ARG A 597 26.69 22.03 -26.79
C ARG A 597 27.44 21.94 -25.47
N VAL A 598 27.08 22.80 -24.50
CA VAL A 598 27.64 22.77 -23.15
C VAL A 598 27.29 21.45 -22.44
N LEU A 599 26.04 20.98 -22.55
CA LEU A 599 25.59 19.72 -21.96
C LEU A 599 26.25 18.51 -22.61
N LEU A 600 26.29 18.45 -23.95
CA LEU A 600 26.92 17.33 -24.68
C LEU A 600 28.40 17.17 -24.33
N ALA A 601 29.13 18.26 -24.14
CA ALA A 601 30.53 18.24 -23.72
C ALA A 601 30.75 17.71 -22.29
N ARG A 602 29.68 17.60 -21.48
CA ARG A 602 29.71 17.17 -20.08
C ARG A 602 28.97 15.85 -19.84
N ALA A 603 28.21 15.37 -20.82
CA ALA A 603 27.45 14.13 -20.74
C ALA A 603 28.36 12.90 -20.69
N GLU A 604 29.44 12.88 -21.48
CA GLU A 604 30.36 11.74 -21.59
C GLU A 604 30.93 11.29 -20.22
N PRO A 605 31.56 12.17 -19.40
CA PRO A 605 32.04 11.79 -18.08
C PRO A 605 30.97 11.21 -17.15
N THR A 606 29.78 11.83 -17.10
CA THR A 606 28.70 11.40 -16.20
C THR A 606 28.11 10.06 -16.61
N VAL A 607 27.87 9.85 -17.91
CA VAL A 607 27.33 8.58 -18.42
C VAL A 607 28.31 7.44 -18.15
N TYR A 608 29.61 7.63 -18.43
CA TYR A 608 30.60 6.60 -18.14
C TYR A 608 30.78 6.35 -16.65
N LEU A 609 30.76 7.40 -15.82
CA LEU A 609 30.81 7.27 -14.36
C LEU A 609 29.61 6.46 -13.85
N ALA A 610 28.39 6.76 -14.32
CA ALA A 610 27.18 6.04 -13.94
C ALA A 610 27.24 4.57 -14.39
N LEU A 611 27.64 4.30 -15.63
CA LEU A 611 27.78 2.93 -16.16
C LEU A 611 28.82 2.12 -15.40
N PHE A 612 30.01 2.67 -15.16
CA PHE A 612 31.07 1.98 -14.42
C PHE A 612 30.68 1.73 -12.97
N SER A 613 30.06 2.71 -12.32
CA SER A 613 29.51 2.56 -10.96
C SER A 613 28.47 1.45 -10.91
N LEU A 614 27.55 1.42 -11.88
CA LEU A 614 26.53 0.38 -11.97
C LEU A 614 27.15 -1.01 -12.21
N ILE A 615 28.12 -1.12 -13.12
CA ILE A 615 28.82 -2.38 -13.40
C ILE A 615 29.50 -2.89 -12.13
N ILE A 616 30.21 -2.03 -11.40
CA ILE A 616 30.85 -2.41 -10.13
C ILE A 616 29.78 -2.83 -9.10
N ALA A 617 28.69 -2.07 -8.99
CA ALA A 617 27.59 -2.40 -8.10
C ALA A 617 27.01 -3.78 -8.43
N LEU A 618 26.79 -4.08 -9.70
CA LEU A 618 26.26 -5.37 -10.18
C LEU A 618 27.24 -6.53 -9.93
N ILE A 619 28.53 -6.33 -10.20
CA ILE A 619 29.58 -7.34 -9.97
C ILE A 619 29.65 -7.73 -8.49
N ILE A 620 29.40 -6.79 -7.58
CA ILE A 620 29.38 -7.05 -6.14
C ILE A 620 28.01 -7.62 -5.74
N ALA A 621 26.94 -6.88 -6.03
CA ALA A 621 25.62 -7.10 -5.47
C ALA A 621 24.95 -8.37 -5.95
N VAL A 622 25.00 -8.65 -7.26
CA VAL A 622 24.25 -9.77 -7.83
C VAL A 622 24.84 -11.12 -7.40
N PRO A 623 26.15 -11.37 -7.54
CA PRO A 623 26.74 -12.63 -7.08
C PRO A 623 26.61 -12.83 -5.57
N ILE A 624 26.87 -11.78 -4.77
CA ILE A 624 26.79 -11.89 -3.31
C ILE A 624 25.33 -12.06 -2.87
N GLY A 625 24.38 -11.33 -3.46
CA GLY A 625 22.95 -11.44 -3.16
C GLY A 625 22.39 -12.83 -3.50
N ILE A 626 22.72 -13.35 -4.68
CA ILE A 626 22.37 -14.72 -5.08
C ILE A 626 22.98 -15.74 -4.11
N TYR A 627 24.26 -15.59 -3.78
CA TYR A 627 24.96 -16.53 -2.92
C TYR A 627 24.48 -16.47 -1.46
N ALA A 628 24.16 -15.29 -0.95
CA ALA A 628 23.59 -15.08 0.38
C ALA A 628 22.18 -15.69 0.47
N ALA A 629 21.35 -15.53 -0.56
CA ALA A 629 20.06 -16.19 -0.65
C ALA A 629 20.21 -17.72 -0.69
N TYR A 630 21.14 -18.23 -1.50
CA TYR A 630 21.43 -19.67 -1.58
C TYR A 630 21.93 -20.27 -0.25
N ARG A 631 22.68 -19.50 0.55
CA ARG A 631 23.19 -19.88 1.87
C ARG A 631 22.40 -19.22 3.01
N ARG A 632 21.08 -19.08 2.88
CA ARG A 632 20.20 -18.44 3.86
C ARG A 632 20.51 -18.91 5.30
N GLY A 633 20.61 -17.96 6.23
CA GLY A 633 20.81 -18.24 7.65
C GLY A 633 22.25 -18.63 8.02
N SER A 634 23.17 -18.73 7.05
CA SER A 634 24.59 -18.95 7.33
C SER A 634 25.29 -17.67 7.79
N TRP A 635 26.48 -17.82 8.37
CA TRP A 635 27.33 -16.67 8.71
C TRP A 635 27.71 -15.83 7.48
N LEU A 636 27.78 -16.43 6.28
CA LEU A 636 28.07 -15.72 5.02
C LEU A 636 26.91 -14.81 4.61
N ASP A 637 25.67 -15.28 4.78
CA ASP A 637 24.46 -14.49 4.57
C ASP A 637 24.41 -13.30 5.54
N GLN A 638 24.57 -13.58 6.84
CA GLN A 638 24.58 -12.55 7.89
C GLN A 638 25.70 -11.51 7.68
N THR A 639 26.89 -11.96 7.28
CA THR A 639 28.01 -11.06 6.99
C THR A 639 27.72 -10.22 5.75
N ALA A 640 27.21 -10.81 4.67
CA ALA A 640 26.89 -10.09 3.44
C ALA A 640 25.88 -8.96 3.69
N ILE A 641 24.82 -9.23 4.45
CA ILE A 641 23.79 -8.22 4.76
C ILE A 641 24.31 -7.17 5.74
N SER A 642 25.05 -7.57 6.78
CA SER A 642 25.65 -6.63 7.73
C SER A 642 26.65 -5.70 7.04
N THR A 643 27.52 -6.23 6.17
CA THR A 643 28.48 -5.44 5.40
C THR A 643 27.76 -4.50 4.41
N ALA A 644 26.71 -4.97 3.74
CA ALA A 644 25.91 -4.13 2.86
C ALA A 644 25.24 -2.97 3.62
N MET A 645 24.68 -3.23 4.80
CA MET A 645 24.09 -2.19 5.65
C MET A 645 25.13 -1.16 6.11
N LEU A 646 26.31 -1.61 6.51
CA LEU A 646 27.42 -0.70 6.87
C LEU A 646 27.86 0.14 5.67
N ALA A 647 28.04 -0.48 4.50
CA ALA A 647 28.43 0.22 3.27
C ALA A 647 27.39 1.28 2.84
N ALA A 648 26.10 0.99 3.00
CA ALA A 648 25.02 1.94 2.72
C ALA A 648 24.97 3.10 3.72
N SER A 649 25.43 2.89 4.95
CA SER A 649 25.40 3.90 6.03
C SER A 649 26.52 4.94 5.92
N VAL A 650 27.59 4.63 5.18
CA VAL A 650 28.73 5.55 5.03
C VAL A 650 28.47 6.50 3.84
N PRO A 651 28.52 7.83 4.05
CA PRO A 651 28.33 8.78 2.96
C PRO A 651 29.34 8.57 1.83
N SER A 652 28.87 8.62 0.57
CA SER A 652 29.70 8.41 -0.62
C SER A 652 30.83 9.44 -0.74
N PHE A 653 30.58 10.69 -0.39
CA PHE A 653 31.60 11.75 -0.42
C PHE A 653 32.74 11.49 0.58
N TRP A 654 32.41 10.99 1.78
CA TRP A 654 33.41 10.69 2.80
C TRP A 654 34.26 9.50 2.36
N THR A 655 33.61 8.45 1.85
CA THR A 655 34.29 7.29 1.27
C THR A 655 35.21 7.72 0.12
N GLY A 656 34.73 8.60 -0.75
CA GLY A 656 35.51 9.18 -1.85
C GLY A 656 36.74 9.93 -1.38
N LEU A 657 36.61 10.80 -0.37
CA LEU A 657 37.73 11.55 0.20
C LEU A 657 38.76 10.64 0.86
N MET A 658 38.32 9.59 1.57
CA MET A 658 39.23 8.61 2.18
C MET A 658 39.97 7.83 1.09
N PHE A 659 39.27 7.37 0.06
CA PHE A 659 39.88 6.63 -1.05
C PHE A 659 40.84 7.51 -1.85
N GLN A 660 40.50 8.78 -2.09
CA GLN A 660 41.40 9.74 -2.73
C GLN A 660 42.67 10.00 -1.90
N ARG A 661 42.54 10.12 -0.57
CA ARG A 661 43.71 10.25 0.31
C ARG A 661 44.60 9.02 0.26
N TYR A 662 44.06 7.85 0.56
CA TYR A 662 44.87 6.65 0.77
C TYR A 662 45.27 5.97 -0.56
N LEU A 663 44.31 5.72 -1.46
CA LEU A 663 44.55 4.95 -2.69
C LEU A 663 45.16 5.81 -3.81
N ALA A 664 44.79 7.08 -3.91
CA ALA A 664 45.33 7.96 -4.95
C ALA A 664 46.56 8.74 -4.49
N THR A 665 46.55 9.35 -3.30
CA THR A 665 47.64 10.26 -2.88
C THR A 665 48.77 9.53 -2.16
N GLU A 666 48.47 8.68 -1.17
CA GLU A 666 49.51 7.98 -0.40
C GLU A 666 50.09 6.79 -1.19
N LEU A 667 49.24 5.97 -1.82
CA LEU A 667 49.68 4.79 -2.59
C LEU A 667 49.97 5.06 -4.07
N GLY A 668 49.44 6.13 -4.65
CA GLY A 668 49.66 6.47 -6.07
C GLY A 668 49.02 5.52 -7.07
N TRP A 669 48.03 4.70 -6.67
CA TRP A 669 47.43 3.68 -7.54
C TRP A 669 46.47 4.26 -8.57
N PHE A 670 45.81 5.37 -8.23
CA PHE A 670 44.79 6.00 -9.06
C PHE A 670 45.01 7.51 -9.17
N PRO A 671 44.49 8.17 -10.22
CA PRO A 671 44.43 9.62 -10.28
C PRO A 671 43.59 10.18 -9.12
N ALA A 672 44.08 11.23 -8.46
CA ALA A 672 43.38 11.84 -7.34
C ALA A 672 42.16 12.68 -7.76
N ALA A 673 42.21 13.28 -8.94
CA ALA A 673 41.15 14.15 -9.47
C ALA A 673 41.28 14.36 -10.99
N GLY A 674 40.21 14.83 -11.62
CA GLY A 674 40.16 15.20 -13.05
C GLY A 674 39.54 14.12 -13.94
N TYR A 675 39.65 14.31 -15.25
CA TYR A 675 39.10 13.40 -16.28
C TYR A 675 40.03 13.28 -17.50
N GLY A 676 41.33 13.53 -17.31
CA GLY A 676 42.26 13.77 -18.42
C GLY A 676 42.12 15.16 -19.06
N GLY A 677 43.14 15.56 -19.82
CA GLY A 677 43.10 16.79 -20.63
C GLY A 677 42.20 16.63 -21.88
N PRO A 678 41.96 17.71 -22.65
CA PRO A 678 41.12 17.68 -23.84
C PRO A 678 41.54 16.61 -24.86
N ASP A 679 42.86 16.43 -25.04
CA ASP A 679 43.45 15.48 -25.98
C ASP A 679 43.81 14.12 -25.35
N ALA A 680 43.33 13.85 -24.13
CA ALA A 680 43.62 12.59 -23.45
C ALA A 680 42.92 11.41 -24.14
N ASP A 681 43.67 10.35 -24.39
CA ASP A 681 43.16 9.09 -24.94
C ASP A 681 42.08 8.47 -24.05
N PHE A 682 41.20 7.67 -24.66
CA PHE A 682 40.08 6.99 -24.00
C PHE A 682 40.49 6.28 -22.70
N TRP A 683 41.58 5.51 -22.72
CA TRP A 683 42.03 4.74 -21.56
C TRP A 683 42.50 5.62 -20.39
N VAL A 684 43.07 6.78 -20.68
CA VAL A 684 43.45 7.76 -19.65
C VAL A 684 42.19 8.31 -18.98
N ARG A 685 41.17 8.67 -19.77
CA ARG A 685 39.88 9.14 -19.23
C ARG A 685 39.18 8.08 -18.38
N MET A 686 39.14 6.83 -18.86
CA MET A 686 38.56 5.72 -18.10
C MET A 686 39.31 5.47 -16.79
N GLY A 687 40.65 5.59 -16.80
CA GLY A 687 41.49 5.48 -15.60
C GLY A 687 41.13 6.48 -14.50
N HIS A 688 40.74 7.71 -14.87
CA HIS A 688 40.27 8.72 -13.91
C HIS A 688 38.90 8.40 -13.30
N LEU A 689 38.08 7.58 -13.98
CA LEU A 689 36.77 7.19 -13.48
C LEU A 689 36.77 5.96 -12.59
N VAL A 690 37.83 5.14 -12.59
CA VAL A 690 37.85 3.86 -11.86
C VAL A 690 37.59 4.06 -10.36
N LEU A 691 38.39 4.91 -9.71
CA LEU A 691 38.27 5.14 -8.27
C LEU A 691 36.92 5.77 -7.87
N PRO A 692 36.43 6.86 -8.52
CA PRO A 692 35.09 7.38 -8.29
C PRO A 692 33.98 6.33 -8.49
N SER A 693 34.12 5.47 -9.50
CA SER A 693 33.12 4.44 -9.79
C SER A 693 33.11 3.33 -8.75
N ILE A 694 34.26 2.99 -8.16
CA ILE A 694 34.33 2.05 -7.03
C ILE A 694 33.57 2.61 -5.83
N VAL A 695 33.76 3.89 -5.51
CA VAL A 695 33.08 4.55 -4.40
C VAL A 695 31.56 4.49 -4.57
N LEU A 696 31.05 4.92 -5.73
CA LEU A 696 29.62 4.88 -6.01
C LEU A 696 29.09 3.45 -6.14
N GLY A 697 29.85 2.56 -6.76
CA GLY A 697 29.48 1.16 -6.95
C GLY A 697 29.33 0.41 -5.64
N ILE A 698 30.24 0.59 -4.67
CA ILE A 698 30.15 -0.03 -3.35
C ILE A 698 28.87 0.42 -2.62
N VAL A 699 28.59 1.72 -2.58
CA VAL A 699 27.41 2.26 -1.88
C VAL A 699 26.12 1.74 -2.52
N ASN A 700 26.02 1.79 -3.84
CA ASN A 700 24.81 1.37 -4.56
C ASN A 700 24.66 -0.17 -4.62
N SER A 701 25.75 -0.93 -4.44
CA SER A 701 25.70 -2.39 -4.38
C SER A 701 24.84 -2.88 -3.22
N ALA A 702 24.78 -2.14 -2.11
CA ALA A 702 24.03 -2.55 -0.93
C ALA A 702 22.52 -2.65 -1.20
N LEU A 703 21.96 -1.69 -1.94
CA LEU A 703 20.54 -1.69 -2.33
C LEU A 703 20.25 -2.86 -3.27
N ILE A 704 21.02 -2.98 -4.35
CA ILE A 704 20.84 -4.04 -5.35
C ILE A 704 21.02 -5.43 -4.71
N LEU A 705 21.95 -5.58 -3.76
CA LEU A 705 22.22 -6.84 -3.08
C LEU A 705 21.03 -7.27 -2.24
N ARG A 706 20.44 -6.34 -1.46
CA ARG A 706 19.26 -6.62 -0.62
C ARG A 706 18.08 -7.11 -1.46
N PHE A 707 17.79 -6.41 -2.56
CA PHE A 707 16.72 -6.79 -3.47
C PHE A 707 17.01 -8.09 -4.20
N THR A 708 18.24 -8.27 -4.71
CA THR A 708 18.65 -9.54 -5.32
C THR A 708 18.49 -10.69 -4.36
N ARG A 709 18.91 -10.53 -3.10
CA ARG A 709 18.77 -11.58 -2.09
C ARG A 709 17.30 -11.89 -1.80
N ALA A 710 16.47 -10.85 -1.58
CA ALA A 710 15.04 -11.03 -1.30
C ALA A 710 14.34 -11.78 -2.43
N SER A 711 14.44 -11.28 -3.67
CA SER A 711 13.80 -11.90 -4.83
C SER A 711 14.33 -13.31 -5.11
N MET A 712 15.61 -13.57 -4.86
CA MET A 712 16.15 -14.93 -4.98
C MET A 712 15.64 -15.86 -3.87
N LEU A 713 15.42 -15.37 -2.65
CA LEU A 713 14.89 -16.19 -1.57
C LEU A 713 13.46 -16.62 -1.83
N ASP A 714 12.63 -15.70 -2.31
CA ASP A 714 11.23 -15.97 -2.66
C ASP A 714 11.18 -17.09 -3.71
N VAL A 715 12.02 -16.97 -4.75
CA VAL A 715 12.03 -17.92 -5.85
C VAL A 715 12.71 -19.26 -5.53
N LEU A 716 13.76 -19.28 -4.70
CA LEU A 716 14.48 -20.53 -4.39
C LEU A 716 13.63 -21.55 -3.60
N GLY A 717 12.53 -21.09 -2.99
CA GLY A 717 11.54 -21.91 -2.29
C GLY A 717 10.50 -22.58 -3.20
N GLU A 718 10.46 -22.23 -4.49
CA GLU A 718 9.37 -22.62 -5.39
C GLU A 718 9.43 -24.08 -5.89
N ASP A 719 8.25 -24.64 -6.20
CA ASP A 719 8.10 -26.05 -6.57
C ASP A 719 8.76 -26.44 -7.89
N TYR A 720 8.80 -25.52 -8.85
CA TYR A 720 9.52 -25.76 -10.10
C TYR A 720 11.04 -25.79 -9.88
N VAL A 721 11.57 -25.09 -8.86
CA VAL A 721 12.99 -25.14 -8.48
C VAL A 721 13.30 -26.47 -7.83
N ARG A 722 12.43 -26.95 -6.92
CA ARG A 722 12.50 -28.29 -6.32
C ARG A 722 12.41 -29.40 -7.37
N THR A 723 11.55 -29.24 -8.37
CA THR A 723 11.42 -30.17 -9.51
C THR A 723 12.68 -30.16 -10.40
N ALA A 724 13.31 -29.00 -10.60
CA ALA A 724 14.58 -28.93 -11.33
C ALA A 724 15.70 -29.68 -10.57
N ARG A 725 15.74 -29.57 -9.22
CA ARG A 725 16.67 -30.33 -8.37
C ARG A 725 16.42 -31.84 -8.45
N SER A 726 15.17 -32.30 -8.35
CA SER A 726 14.83 -33.73 -8.39
C SER A 726 15.14 -34.39 -9.73
N LYS A 727 15.12 -33.62 -10.83
CA LYS A 727 15.59 -34.05 -12.17
C LYS A 727 17.13 -34.16 -12.30
N GLY A 728 17.87 -33.99 -11.21
CA GLY A 728 19.33 -34.13 -11.16
C GLY A 728 20.10 -32.95 -11.76
N MET A 729 19.47 -31.79 -11.92
CA MET A 729 20.18 -30.59 -12.38
C MET A 729 21.16 -30.11 -11.32
N THR A 730 22.32 -29.63 -11.76
CA THR A 730 23.32 -29.05 -10.84
C THR A 730 22.77 -27.78 -10.19
N GLU A 731 23.03 -27.56 -8.90
CA GLU A 731 22.52 -26.40 -8.14
C GLU A 731 22.79 -25.07 -8.85
N TRP A 732 23.96 -24.92 -9.48
CA TRP A 732 24.26 -23.71 -10.25
C TRP A 732 23.31 -23.47 -11.43
N ARG A 733 22.90 -24.53 -12.14
CA ARG A 733 21.92 -24.42 -13.22
C ARG A 733 20.53 -24.11 -12.66
N VAL A 734 20.17 -24.71 -11.54
CA VAL A 734 18.90 -24.42 -10.85
C VAL A 734 18.83 -22.95 -10.45
N VAL A 735 19.85 -22.46 -9.75
CA VAL A 735 19.93 -21.08 -9.27
C VAL A 735 19.96 -20.07 -10.42
N LEU A 736 20.86 -20.23 -11.41
CA LEU A 736 20.99 -19.22 -12.47
C LEU A 736 19.94 -19.29 -13.57
N ARG A 737 19.47 -20.50 -13.94
CA ARG A 737 18.59 -20.67 -15.10
C ARG A 737 17.11 -20.69 -14.73
N HIS A 738 16.80 -21.23 -13.55
CA HIS A 738 15.42 -21.40 -13.11
C HIS A 738 15.03 -20.34 -12.07
N ALA A 739 15.88 -20.09 -11.08
CA ALA A 739 15.55 -19.12 -10.03
C ALA A 739 15.80 -17.66 -10.45
N LEU A 740 17.03 -17.33 -10.88
CA LEU A 740 17.40 -15.94 -11.20
C LEU A 740 16.53 -15.32 -12.30
N LYS A 741 16.13 -16.12 -13.31
CA LYS A 741 15.30 -15.62 -14.40
C LYS A 741 13.94 -15.10 -13.90
N ASN A 742 13.33 -15.79 -12.93
CA ASN A 742 12.03 -15.41 -12.39
C ASN A 742 12.16 -14.36 -11.28
N ALA A 743 13.30 -14.34 -10.57
CA ALA A 743 13.64 -13.28 -9.62
C ALA A 743 14.11 -11.97 -10.29
N ALA A 744 14.29 -11.96 -11.62
CA ALA A 744 14.97 -10.86 -12.31
C ALA A 744 14.11 -9.60 -12.45
N ILE A 745 12.78 -9.69 -12.43
CA ILE A 745 11.92 -8.52 -12.65
C ILE A 745 12.17 -7.44 -11.57
N PRO A 746 12.06 -7.72 -10.25
CA PRO A 746 12.37 -6.73 -9.22
C PRO A 746 13.83 -6.26 -9.25
N ILE A 747 14.76 -7.16 -9.59
CA ILE A 747 16.18 -6.83 -9.69
C ILE A 747 16.41 -5.81 -10.81
N ILE A 748 15.80 -6.00 -11.98
CA ILE A 748 15.88 -5.09 -13.13
C ILE A 748 15.27 -3.73 -12.78
N THR A 749 14.14 -3.70 -12.06
CA THR A 749 13.54 -2.46 -11.57
C THR A 749 14.52 -1.64 -10.76
N VAL A 750 15.15 -2.27 -9.77
CA VAL A 750 16.09 -1.60 -8.87
C VAL A 750 17.35 -1.16 -9.62
N ILE A 751 17.85 -1.97 -10.55
CA ILE A 751 18.96 -1.60 -11.44
C ILE A 751 18.62 -0.35 -12.26
N GLY A 752 17.43 -0.31 -12.87
CA GLY A 752 16.95 0.84 -13.65
C GLY A 752 16.87 2.12 -12.81
N LEU A 753 16.24 2.02 -11.64
CA LEU A 753 16.14 3.14 -10.69
C LEU A 753 17.50 3.61 -10.20
N THR A 754 18.40 2.68 -9.85
CA THR A 754 19.77 3.02 -9.43
C THR A 754 20.56 3.66 -10.57
N PHE A 755 20.43 3.19 -11.81
CA PHE A 755 21.10 3.81 -12.94
C PHE A 755 20.61 5.25 -13.16
N ALA A 756 19.30 5.47 -13.10
CA ALA A 756 18.71 6.79 -13.24
C ALA A 756 19.19 7.75 -12.12
N LEU A 757 19.25 7.25 -10.88
CA LEU A 757 19.81 7.98 -9.73
C LEU A 757 21.32 8.25 -9.86
N LEU A 758 22.09 7.35 -10.45
CA LEU A 758 23.53 7.56 -10.67
C LEU A 758 23.78 8.68 -11.68
N VAL A 759 22.98 8.75 -12.74
CA VAL A 759 23.11 9.81 -13.76
C VAL A 759 22.72 11.18 -13.20
N SER A 760 21.72 11.25 -12.31
CA SER A 760 21.30 12.51 -11.68
C SER A 760 22.07 12.88 -10.40
N GLY A 761 22.57 11.89 -9.66
CA GLY A 761 23.03 12.01 -8.28
C GLY A 761 24.55 11.89 -8.08
N ALA A 762 25.32 11.61 -9.13
CA ALA A 762 26.79 11.58 -9.05
C ALA A 762 27.43 12.96 -8.80
N VAL A 763 26.64 14.03 -8.71
CA VAL A 763 27.04 15.43 -8.49
C VAL A 763 28.12 15.57 -7.42
N VAL A 764 27.90 14.96 -6.25
CA VAL A 764 28.81 15.10 -5.11
C VAL A 764 30.13 14.40 -5.38
N THR A 765 30.10 13.19 -5.93
CA THR A 765 31.32 12.44 -6.29
C THR A 765 32.08 13.14 -7.41
N GLU A 766 31.38 13.66 -8.43
CA GLU A 766 31.99 14.47 -9.48
C GLU A 766 32.71 15.70 -8.90
N ARG A 767 32.13 16.34 -7.89
CA ARG A 767 32.74 17.47 -7.20
C ARG A 767 34.00 17.06 -6.44
N VAL A 768 33.94 15.98 -5.66
CA VAL A 768 35.06 15.47 -4.85
C VAL A 768 36.26 15.11 -5.73
N PHE A 769 36.01 14.41 -6.84
CA PHE A 769 37.05 14.00 -7.78
C PHE A 769 37.31 15.02 -8.89
N ASN A 770 36.71 16.22 -8.85
CA ASN A 770 36.82 17.26 -9.87
C ASN A 770 36.60 16.77 -11.31
N ILE A 771 35.59 15.93 -11.51
CA ILE A 771 35.18 15.42 -12.81
C ILE A 771 34.34 16.51 -13.50
N PRO A 772 34.61 16.85 -14.77
CA PRO A 772 33.84 17.83 -15.52
C PRO A 772 32.55 17.19 -16.07
N GLY A 773 31.71 16.62 -15.19
CA GLY A 773 30.43 16.03 -15.55
C GLY A 773 29.27 17.01 -15.53
N MET A 774 28.07 16.50 -15.85
CA MET A 774 26.81 17.23 -15.82
C MET A 774 26.45 17.68 -14.39
N GLY A 775 26.70 16.86 -13.38
CA GLY A 775 26.38 17.21 -12.00
C GLY A 775 27.20 18.40 -11.51
N ASN A 776 28.51 18.38 -11.76
CA ASN A 776 29.38 19.51 -11.46
C ASN A 776 29.04 20.77 -12.28
N LEU A 777 28.54 20.59 -13.51
CA LEU A 777 28.02 21.69 -14.33
C LEU A 777 26.78 22.34 -13.68
N VAL A 778 25.81 21.56 -13.17
CA VAL A 778 24.64 22.10 -12.47
C VAL A 778 25.06 22.93 -11.27
N VAL A 779 25.92 22.40 -10.40
CA VAL A 779 26.39 23.14 -9.22
C VAL A 779 27.07 24.45 -9.63
N SER A 780 27.90 24.41 -10.66
CA SER A 780 28.58 25.60 -11.16
C SER A 780 27.62 26.61 -11.76
N ALA A 781 26.59 26.16 -12.49
CA ALA A 781 25.56 27.00 -13.09
C ALA A 781 24.68 27.66 -12.03
N VAL A 782 24.30 26.94 -10.97
CA VAL A 782 23.56 27.48 -9.82
C VAL A 782 24.37 28.58 -9.13
N LEU A 783 25.64 28.31 -8.82
CA LEU A 783 26.52 29.29 -8.16
C LEU A 783 26.75 30.54 -9.03
N ARG A 784 26.75 30.40 -10.36
CA ARG A 784 26.96 31.48 -11.32
C ARG A 784 25.65 32.11 -11.83
N ARG A 785 24.50 31.61 -11.38
CA ARG A 785 23.17 32.01 -11.86
C ARG A 785 23.02 31.93 -13.39
N ASP A 786 23.61 30.90 -14.00
CA ASP A 786 23.45 30.61 -15.44
C ASP A 786 22.14 29.83 -15.66
N TYR A 787 21.02 30.55 -15.60
CA TYR A 787 19.67 29.98 -15.66
C TYR A 787 19.42 29.09 -16.90
N PRO A 788 19.84 29.47 -18.12
CA PRO A 788 19.70 28.60 -19.30
C PRO A 788 20.36 27.22 -19.12
N VAL A 789 21.53 27.17 -18.50
CA VAL A 789 22.24 25.89 -18.24
C VAL A 789 21.54 25.08 -17.16
N ILE A 790 21.04 25.71 -16.09
CA ILE A 790 20.26 25.03 -15.03
C ILE A 790 19.00 24.40 -15.65
N GLN A 791 18.24 25.19 -16.40
CA GLN A 791 17.01 24.79 -17.06
C GLN A 791 17.26 23.65 -18.06
N GLY A 792 18.26 23.80 -18.93
CA GLY A 792 18.62 22.78 -19.90
C GLY A 792 19.10 21.48 -19.27
N THR A 793 19.89 21.55 -18.19
CA THR A 793 20.34 20.33 -17.49
C THR A 793 19.19 19.60 -16.83
N LEU A 794 18.27 20.33 -16.19
CA LEU A 794 17.07 19.76 -15.57
C LEU A 794 16.21 18.99 -16.59
N ILE A 795 15.98 19.59 -17.77
CA ILE A 795 15.21 18.96 -18.85
C ILE A 795 15.91 17.69 -19.34
N VAL A 796 17.22 17.75 -19.60
CA VAL A 796 17.98 16.59 -20.10
C VAL A 796 18.01 15.46 -19.08
N VAL A 797 18.30 15.75 -17.81
CA VAL A 797 18.37 14.74 -16.74
C VAL A 797 17.01 14.10 -16.51
N ALA A 798 15.93 14.88 -16.44
CA ALA A 798 14.59 14.35 -16.24
C ALA A 798 14.09 13.56 -17.46
N THR A 799 14.37 14.01 -18.68
CA THR A 799 14.06 13.25 -19.90
C THR A 799 14.80 11.92 -19.92
N LEU A 800 16.07 11.92 -19.55
CA LEU A 800 16.87 10.71 -19.46
C LEU A 800 16.37 9.75 -18.38
N TYR A 801 15.91 10.27 -17.24
CA TYR A 801 15.29 9.49 -16.18
C TYR A 801 14.03 8.75 -16.69
N VAL A 802 13.13 9.47 -17.37
CA VAL A 802 11.92 8.87 -17.95
C VAL A 802 12.28 7.84 -19.02
N PHE A 803 13.30 8.11 -19.83
CA PHE A 803 13.79 7.17 -20.83
C PHE A 803 14.37 5.89 -20.20
N ILE A 804 15.11 6.00 -19.11
CA ILE A 804 15.63 4.83 -18.37
C ILE A 804 14.49 3.99 -17.80
N ASN A 805 13.44 4.62 -17.26
CA ASN A 805 12.25 3.90 -16.80
C ASN A 805 11.56 3.16 -17.94
N LEU A 806 11.35 3.82 -19.08
CA LEU A 806 10.82 3.17 -20.27
C LEU A 806 11.69 1.98 -20.72
N LEU A 807 13.01 2.14 -20.72
CA LEU A 807 13.92 1.03 -21.06
C LEU A 807 13.79 -0.12 -20.05
N THR A 808 13.62 0.18 -18.77
CA THR A 808 13.42 -0.81 -17.71
C THR A 808 12.11 -1.58 -17.92
N ASP A 809 11.03 -0.88 -18.24
CA ASP A 809 9.74 -1.49 -18.59
C ASP A 809 9.86 -2.40 -19.81
N LEU A 810 10.60 -1.97 -20.85
CA LEU A 810 10.86 -2.78 -22.04
C LEU A 810 11.74 -4.00 -21.76
N LEU A 811 12.67 -3.90 -20.80
CA LEU A 811 13.51 -5.03 -20.37
C LEU A 811 12.66 -6.14 -19.71
N TYR A 812 11.56 -5.80 -19.04
CA TYR A 812 10.64 -6.80 -18.50
C TYR A 812 10.09 -7.73 -19.58
N LEU A 813 9.73 -7.17 -20.75
CA LEU A 813 9.21 -7.93 -21.90
C LEU A 813 10.23 -8.93 -22.50
N LEU A 814 11.53 -8.70 -22.26
CA LEU A 814 12.60 -9.58 -22.72
C LEU A 814 12.88 -10.72 -21.73
N VAL A 815 12.77 -10.42 -20.44
CA VAL A 815 13.08 -11.36 -19.35
C VAL A 815 11.93 -12.31 -19.09
N ASP A 816 10.69 -11.80 -19.11
CA ASP A 816 9.50 -12.61 -19.01
C ASP A 816 8.65 -12.51 -20.28
N LYS A 817 8.51 -13.65 -20.96
CA LYS A 817 7.71 -13.78 -22.18
C LYS A 817 6.22 -13.93 -21.90
N ARG A 818 5.81 -14.10 -20.63
CA ARG A 818 4.40 -14.14 -20.17
C ARG A 818 3.81 -12.74 -19.98
N VAL A 819 4.66 -11.72 -19.92
CA VAL A 819 4.27 -10.29 -19.93
C VAL A 819 4.00 -9.80 -21.37
N ARG A 820 3.91 -10.72 -22.33
CA ARG A 820 3.42 -10.43 -23.68
C ARG A 820 1.89 -10.49 -23.62
N TYR A 821 1.29 -9.32 -23.43
CA TYR A 821 -0.13 -9.10 -23.63
C TYR A 821 -0.61 -9.53 -25.01
#